data_AF-A0A4Q2YH84-F1
#
_entry.id   AF-A0A4Q2YH84-F1
#
_cell.length_a   1.000
_cell.length_b   1.000
_cell.length_c   1.000
_cell.angle_alpha   90.00
_cell.angle_beta   90.00
_cell.angle_gamma   90.00
#
_symmetry.space_group_name_H-M   'P 1'
#
loop_
_entity.id
_entity.type
_entity.pdbx_description
1 polymer ?
#
loop_
_entity_poly.entity_id
_entity_poly.type
_entity_poly.pdbx_seq_one_letter_code
_entity_poly.pdbx_strand_id
1 'polypeptide(L)'
;MILRSTALLLLTMVPWALADDHQKAAAASPPAGPVLASGPAKPAPGVEKMGQVSENRYLLPTNQVLTPAGVQAALPGLRPQAVALSPDGKLLVVAGNSKNLIALDPESGKVTAEITYAPDAAASGEKKSETRLGPAPGSEISFTGLVFSPDGTRIYLSNVVGNIKVFAVDDQHGITAHGTFALPEARTARRKMEIPCGLAVSRDGSRLYVAANVANRLHELDTASGAVLRSWETGVAPFDVGLVGNKAYVSNSGGRRPGPGDSTAPAGAGTVVRVDARRAIANEGSVTVIDLTAGAVKTELLVELHASALAVSPKEDYVVVANTGSDTLSVIDTAQDKVVEKIWARRTPGDLFGAQPGAVAFDPSGERLYVCNGTQNAVAVIKFEPEENESAVTGLIPVGWFPGAVAFDASRRRLCVANIRGIGTARIFKPGETEKLNSKDFFGTVSLVPLPDPGLLESMTAVTLMNMRYPRMLDAALPPRPDQPPRVVPERAGEPSLIKHVVYVIKENRTYDQVLGDIPTGNGDPRLCIFGEKVTPNLHKICREFALLDNTYCCSTQSADGHQWTDSAIANGYMERQVTSGFPRSYPGGKAEDGMDALAWASSGFIWDHAAVHGVSFRNYGEWMLTEAGWTDPKRKDKPKWEDFLTDHQTGAGLTRLASRPAIETLGKWSKRDTVGWDLNVPDIMRAEAFIRELRQFEKDGSLPALTLLFLPNDHTGGTRGLHPTPAAQVADNDLAMGMVVEALSRSRFWKDTCLFAIEDDPQAGWDHVSGYRTTCYVASPYARLRKTVSTPYNHPGLLRTIELMLGLPPMNQMDATAVPMTDCFGSEPDLTPFTAVPNRTPLDQTNPPAAKVADARLRKDAEMSEALNLAEVDRCPEDVLNQILWRAMKGSGAPYPVWAVKPSEDDDD
;
A
#
# COMPACT_ATOMS: atom_id res chain seq x y z
N MET A 1 23.56 51.85 17.96
CA MET A 1 24.64 51.11 17.27
C MET A 1 24.35 49.63 17.42
N ILE A 2 23.59 49.09 16.46
CA ILE A 2 23.34 47.69 16.04
C ILE A 2 22.39 47.87 14.85
N LEU A 3 22.71 47.34 13.68
CA LEU A 3 21.72 46.93 12.68
C LEU A 3 22.32 45.97 11.65
N ARG A 4 21.41 45.10 11.19
CA ARG A 4 21.54 43.89 10.37
C ARG A 4 21.93 44.17 8.91
N SER A 5 22.40 43.15 8.20
CA SER A 5 22.28 43.04 6.74
C SER A 5 22.15 41.59 6.29
N THR A 6 21.22 41.40 5.36
CA THR A 6 20.86 40.19 4.60
C THR A 6 21.51 40.28 3.22
N ALA A 7 21.88 39.16 2.59
CA ALA A 7 22.25 39.10 1.18
C ALA A 7 21.57 37.91 0.48
N LEU A 8 21.06 38.21 -0.71
CA LEU A 8 20.30 37.38 -1.65
C LEU A 8 21.24 36.95 -2.78
N LEU A 9 21.18 35.70 -3.27
CA LEU A 9 21.90 35.27 -4.47
C LEU A 9 20.91 34.89 -5.59
N LEU A 10 21.07 35.49 -6.76
CA LEU A 10 20.35 35.21 -8.01
C LEU A 10 21.02 34.04 -8.77
N LEU A 11 20.20 33.13 -9.31
CA LEU A 11 20.58 32.19 -10.37
C LEU A 11 19.92 32.62 -11.69
N THR A 12 20.71 32.74 -12.75
CA THR A 12 20.28 33.07 -14.11
C THR A 12 19.85 31.81 -14.87
N MET A 13 18.64 31.81 -15.42
CA MET A 13 18.14 30.83 -16.38
C MET A 13 18.48 31.27 -17.82
N VAL A 14 18.95 30.35 -18.65
CA VAL A 14 19.09 30.51 -20.11
C VAL A 14 17.85 29.87 -20.78
N PRO A 15 17.10 30.57 -21.65
CA PRO A 15 15.99 29.99 -22.37
C PRO A 15 16.42 29.41 -23.73
N TRP A 16 16.00 28.17 -24.02
CA TRP A 16 16.00 27.62 -25.38
C TRP A 16 14.71 28.04 -26.09
N ALA A 17 14.84 28.79 -27.17
CA ALA A 17 13.76 29.15 -28.07
C ALA A 17 13.71 28.15 -29.24
N LEU A 18 12.56 27.50 -29.42
CA LEU A 18 12.23 26.74 -30.63
C LEU A 18 11.66 27.71 -31.67
N ALA A 19 12.26 27.76 -32.85
CA ALA A 19 11.73 28.44 -34.01
C ALA A 19 10.97 27.45 -34.90
N ASP A 20 9.74 27.82 -35.26
CA ASP A 20 8.97 27.27 -36.37
C ASP A 20 9.78 27.35 -37.67
N ASP A 21 9.98 26.22 -38.36
CA ASP A 21 9.70 26.16 -39.79
C ASP A 21 9.70 24.72 -40.33
N HIS A 22 8.98 24.52 -41.43
CA HIS A 22 8.92 23.33 -42.31
C HIS A 22 7.78 22.33 -42.11
N GLN A 23 6.57 22.76 -42.49
CA GLN A 23 5.69 21.93 -43.33
C GLN A 23 5.96 22.21 -44.82
N LYS A 24 6.50 21.23 -45.56
CA LYS A 24 5.97 20.69 -46.85
C LYS A 24 7.05 20.03 -47.73
N ALA A 25 6.67 18.85 -48.20
CA ALA A 25 7.07 18.15 -49.43
C ALA A 25 8.42 17.40 -49.46
N ALA A 26 8.34 16.06 -49.44
CA ALA A 26 8.77 15.25 -50.58
C ALA A 26 8.24 13.80 -50.44
N ALA A 27 7.44 13.39 -51.42
CA ALA A 27 7.11 12.00 -51.68
C ALA A 27 8.24 11.35 -52.49
N ALA A 28 8.79 10.24 -52.00
CA ALA A 28 9.51 9.25 -52.80
C ALA A 28 9.56 7.91 -52.04
N SER A 29 9.03 6.85 -52.65
CA SER A 29 9.00 5.48 -52.10
C SER A 29 10.38 4.81 -52.16
N PRO A 30 10.77 3.98 -51.18
CA PRO A 30 11.79 2.94 -51.34
C PRO A 30 11.17 1.55 -51.62
N PRO A 31 11.92 0.59 -52.20
CA PRO A 31 11.41 -0.70 -52.66
C PRO A 31 11.28 -1.74 -51.52
N ALA A 32 10.56 -2.82 -51.85
CA ALA A 32 9.91 -3.76 -50.96
C ALA A 32 10.80 -4.84 -50.29
N GLY A 33 10.42 -5.19 -49.05
CA GLY A 33 10.47 -6.54 -48.46
C GLY A 33 10.99 -6.64 -47.01
N PRO A 34 10.49 -7.54 -46.12
CA PRO A 34 9.23 -8.30 -46.15
C PRO A 34 8.28 -8.04 -44.95
N VAL A 35 6.98 -8.02 -45.29
CA VAL A 35 5.76 -8.40 -44.51
C VAL A 35 5.63 -7.89 -43.06
N LEU A 36 5.05 -6.70 -42.92
CA LEU A 36 4.32 -6.26 -41.73
C LEU A 36 2.97 -6.99 -41.67
N ALA A 37 2.67 -7.58 -40.51
CA ALA A 37 1.36 -8.10 -40.18
C ALA A 37 0.29 -7.01 -40.34
N SER A 38 -0.82 -7.38 -40.95
CA SER A 38 -2.01 -6.55 -41.16
C SER A 38 -2.42 -5.84 -39.87
N GLY A 39 -2.46 -4.50 -39.91
CA GLY A 39 -2.84 -3.67 -38.78
C GLY A 39 -4.26 -3.96 -38.29
N PRO A 40 -4.52 -3.88 -36.97
CA PRO A 40 -5.87 -4.00 -36.46
C PRO A 40 -6.68 -2.78 -36.89
N ALA A 41 -7.97 -3.01 -37.12
CA ALA A 41 -8.96 -1.96 -37.28
C ALA A 41 -8.83 -0.94 -36.13
N LYS A 42 -8.91 0.36 -36.46
CA LYS A 42 -8.96 1.44 -35.46
C LYS A 42 -10.03 1.12 -34.41
N PRO A 43 -9.68 1.00 -33.11
CA PRO A 43 -10.68 1.05 -32.06
C PRO A 43 -11.38 2.42 -32.11
N ALA A 44 -12.67 2.46 -31.77
CA ALA A 44 -13.31 3.70 -31.36
C ALA A 44 -12.48 4.36 -30.24
N PRO A 45 -12.48 5.70 -30.06
CA PRO A 45 -11.73 6.34 -28.97
C PRO A 45 -12.32 5.82 -27.64
N GLY A 46 -11.67 4.82 -27.08
CA GLY A 46 -12.19 3.94 -26.05
C GLY A 46 -11.22 3.90 -24.89
N VAL A 47 -11.76 4.04 -23.69
CA VAL A 47 -11.05 3.96 -22.42
C VAL A 47 -10.26 2.65 -22.38
N GLU A 48 -8.94 2.71 -22.15
CA GLU A 48 -8.11 1.51 -22.02
C GLU A 48 -8.63 0.65 -20.84
N LYS A 49 -8.87 -0.65 -21.06
CA LYS A 49 -9.30 -1.59 -20.02
C LYS A 49 -8.18 -1.73 -18.98
N MET A 50 -8.55 -1.73 -17.70
CA MET A 50 -7.61 -2.02 -16.61
C MET A 50 -7.00 -3.42 -16.78
N GLY A 51 -5.72 -3.58 -16.49
CA GLY A 51 -4.98 -4.81 -16.70
C GLY A 51 -4.22 -4.85 -18.02
N GLN A 52 -4.07 -6.04 -18.62
CA GLN A 52 -3.22 -6.19 -19.80
C GLN A 52 -3.85 -5.58 -21.05
N VAL A 53 -3.11 -4.67 -21.68
CA VAL A 53 -3.54 -3.98 -22.90
C VAL A 53 -2.90 -4.59 -24.14
N SER A 54 -1.64 -5.01 -24.07
CA SER A 54 -0.94 -5.76 -25.11
C SER A 54 0.15 -6.65 -24.52
N GLU A 55 0.91 -7.35 -25.37
CA GLU A 55 2.12 -8.06 -24.91
C GLU A 55 3.04 -7.08 -24.18
N ASN A 56 3.42 -7.42 -22.95
CA ASN A 56 4.25 -6.59 -22.07
C ASN A 56 3.77 -5.14 -21.91
N ARG A 57 2.45 -4.88 -21.96
CA ARG A 57 1.87 -3.57 -21.61
C ARG A 57 0.64 -3.74 -20.71
N TYR A 58 0.68 -3.12 -19.54
CA TYR A 58 -0.36 -3.26 -18.52
C TYR A 58 -0.77 -1.89 -17.97
N LEU A 59 -2.06 -1.65 -17.80
CA LEU A 59 -2.60 -0.50 -17.07
C LEU A 59 -2.91 -0.92 -15.63
N LEU A 60 -2.33 -0.21 -14.66
CA LEU A 60 -2.46 -0.51 -13.24
C LEU A 60 -3.59 0.27 -12.56
N PRO A 61 -4.12 -0.23 -11.41
CA PRO A 61 -5.07 0.52 -10.57
C PRO A 61 -4.59 1.93 -10.19
N THR A 62 -3.28 2.14 -10.12
CA THR A 62 -2.64 3.44 -9.88
C THR A 62 -2.65 4.39 -11.09
N ASN A 63 -3.26 3.99 -12.21
CA ASN A 63 -3.18 4.62 -13.55
C ASN A 63 -1.78 4.68 -14.17
N GLN A 64 -0.77 4.05 -13.56
CA GLN A 64 0.52 3.87 -14.19
C GLN A 64 0.43 2.80 -15.28
N VAL A 65 1.30 2.90 -16.28
CA VAL A 65 1.49 1.87 -17.31
C VAL A 65 2.76 1.09 -17.00
N LEU A 66 2.74 -0.23 -17.17
CA LEU A 66 3.94 -1.06 -17.15
C LEU A 66 4.33 -1.45 -18.57
N THR A 67 5.60 -1.31 -18.91
CA THR A 67 6.20 -1.88 -20.13
C THR A 67 7.53 -2.57 -19.80
N PRO A 68 7.51 -3.68 -19.06
CA PRO A 68 8.73 -4.28 -18.53
C PRO A 68 9.66 -4.74 -19.66
N ALA A 69 10.95 -4.39 -19.55
CA ALA A 69 11.98 -4.76 -20.50
C ALA A 69 12.51 -6.18 -20.23
N GLY A 70 13.06 -6.82 -21.27
CA GLY A 70 13.65 -8.15 -21.18
C GLY A 70 12.62 -9.27 -21.02
N VAL A 71 13.09 -10.46 -20.67
CA VAL A 71 12.23 -11.63 -20.47
C VAL A 71 11.52 -11.52 -19.12
N GLN A 72 10.20 -11.75 -19.11
CA GLN A 72 9.42 -11.80 -17.87
C GLN A 72 9.16 -13.26 -17.49
N ALA A 73 9.87 -13.75 -16.47
CA ALA A 73 9.59 -15.05 -15.87
C ALA A 73 8.32 -14.93 -15.01
N ALA A 74 7.25 -15.61 -15.42
CA ALA A 74 5.97 -15.58 -14.71
C ALA A 74 6.00 -16.52 -13.48
N LEU A 75 5.59 -16.00 -12.33
CA LEU A 75 5.50 -16.70 -11.05
C LEU A 75 4.07 -16.57 -10.50
N PRO A 76 3.08 -17.24 -11.11
CA PRO A 76 1.68 -17.12 -10.71
C PRO A 76 1.49 -17.57 -9.25
N GLY A 77 0.72 -16.79 -8.47
CA GLY A 77 0.48 -17.08 -7.05
C GLY A 77 1.62 -16.68 -6.12
N LEU A 78 2.75 -16.18 -6.64
CA LEU A 78 3.84 -15.66 -5.84
C LEU A 78 3.92 -14.14 -5.91
N ARG A 79 4.23 -13.50 -4.80
CA ARG A 79 4.78 -12.15 -4.68
C ARG A 79 6.28 -12.26 -4.37
N PRO A 80 7.16 -12.23 -5.39
CA PRO A 80 8.59 -12.48 -5.19
C PRO A 80 9.25 -11.29 -4.48
N GLN A 81 9.83 -11.53 -3.31
CA GLN A 81 10.46 -10.50 -2.47
C GLN A 81 11.98 -10.57 -2.45
N ALA A 82 12.56 -11.74 -2.76
CA ALA A 82 14.00 -11.95 -2.77
C ALA A 82 14.42 -12.79 -3.99
N VAL A 83 15.61 -12.49 -4.51
CA VAL A 83 16.24 -13.22 -5.61
C VAL A 83 17.72 -13.40 -5.30
N ALA A 84 18.27 -14.57 -5.60
CA ALA A 84 19.70 -14.84 -5.47
C ALA A 84 20.20 -15.66 -6.66
N LEU A 85 21.38 -15.30 -7.17
CA LEU A 85 22.07 -16.03 -8.24
C LEU A 85 23.21 -16.85 -7.61
N SER A 86 23.39 -18.09 -8.05
CA SER A 86 24.49 -18.94 -7.59
C SER A 86 25.85 -18.32 -7.95
N PRO A 87 26.92 -18.59 -7.18
CA PRO A 87 28.24 -18.02 -7.45
C PRO A 87 28.78 -18.30 -8.87
N ASP A 88 28.38 -19.42 -9.47
CA ASP A 88 28.75 -19.80 -10.84
C ASP A 88 27.80 -19.27 -11.93
N GLY A 89 26.73 -18.57 -11.55
CA GLY A 89 25.76 -17.96 -12.46
C GLY A 89 24.83 -18.95 -13.16
N LYS A 90 24.74 -20.21 -12.72
CA LYS A 90 23.95 -21.26 -13.39
C LYS A 90 22.56 -21.48 -12.78
N LEU A 91 22.32 -21.05 -11.56
CA LEU A 91 21.07 -21.26 -10.84
C LEU A 91 20.57 -19.93 -10.26
N LEU A 92 19.34 -19.55 -10.59
CA LEU A 92 18.67 -18.39 -10.02
C LEU A 92 17.55 -18.88 -9.11
N VAL A 93 17.48 -18.40 -7.88
CA VAL A 93 16.43 -18.77 -6.93
C VAL A 93 15.64 -17.56 -6.46
N VAL A 94 14.35 -17.78 -6.23
CA VAL A 94 13.38 -16.74 -5.88
C VAL A 94 12.54 -17.22 -4.71
N ALA A 95 12.30 -16.34 -3.74
CA ALA A 95 11.41 -16.58 -2.62
C ALA A 95 10.42 -15.42 -2.45
N GLY A 96 9.23 -15.73 -1.94
CA GLY A 96 8.11 -14.81 -1.83
C GLY A 96 7.10 -15.26 -0.77
N ASN A 97 5.85 -14.80 -0.88
CA ASN A 97 4.75 -15.15 0.02
C ASN A 97 4.21 -16.60 -0.13
N SER A 98 5.09 -17.58 -0.33
CA SER A 98 4.74 -19.00 -0.43
C SER A 98 5.70 -19.87 0.37
N LYS A 99 5.37 -21.16 0.52
CA LYS A 99 6.23 -22.19 1.14
C LYS A 99 7.31 -22.74 0.20
N ASN A 100 7.37 -22.21 -1.01
CA ASN A 100 8.22 -22.75 -2.07
C ASN A 100 9.41 -21.82 -2.32
N LEU A 101 10.61 -22.39 -2.33
CA LEU A 101 11.74 -21.79 -3.04
C LEU A 101 11.62 -22.18 -4.51
N ILE A 102 11.61 -21.18 -5.40
CA ILE A 102 11.50 -21.40 -6.83
C ILE A 102 12.88 -21.29 -7.46
N ALA A 103 13.30 -22.34 -8.17
CA ALA A 103 14.48 -22.33 -9.01
C ALA A 103 14.12 -21.98 -10.45
N LEU A 104 14.90 -21.08 -11.03
CA LEU A 104 14.78 -20.61 -12.41
C LEU A 104 16.10 -20.87 -13.15
N ASP A 105 15.97 -21.21 -14.42
CA ASP A 105 17.06 -21.08 -15.38
C ASP A 105 17.37 -19.58 -15.56
N PRO A 106 18.59 -19.11 -15.22
CA PRO A 106 18.96 -17.70 -15.34
C PRO A 106 18.88 -17.19 -16.78
N GLU A 107 19.07 -18.03 -17.80
CA GLU A 107 19.03 -17.61 -19.20
C GLU A 107 17.59 -17.40 -19.68
N SER A 108 16.77 -18.45 -19.59
CA SER A 108 15.40 -18.47 -20.14
C SER A 108 14.33 -17.94 -19.19
N GLY A 109 14.59 -17.90 -17.88
CA GLY A 109 13.60 -17.59 -16.86
C GLY A 109 12.58 -18.69 -16.62
N LYS A 110 12.78 -19.87 -17.21
CA LYS A 110 11.90 -21.02 -17.00
C LYS A 110 12.05 -21.57 -15.58
N VAL A 111 10.94 -21.87 -14.91
CA VAL A 111 10.93 -22.62 -13.66
C VAL A 111 11.50 -24.02 -13.89
N THR A 112 12.60 -24.33 -13.20
CA THR A 112 13.29 -25.63 -13.27
C THR A 112 12.92 -26.54 -12.11
N ALA A 113 12.61 -25.96 -10.94
CA ALA A 113 12.12 -26.70 -9.77
C ALA A 113 11.33 -25.79 -8.82
N GLU A 114 10.40 -26.37 -8.09
CA GLU A 114 9.76 -25.78 -6.92
C GLU A 114 10.06 -26.66 -5.71
N ILE A 115 10.68 -26.09 -4.69
CA ILE A 115 11.12 -26.81 -3.50
C ILE A 115 10.24 -26.37 -2.33
N THR A 116 9.30 -27.22 -1.97
CA THR A 116 8.38 -27.00 -0.84
C THR A 116 9.04 -27.43 0.47
N TYR A 117 8.99 -26.57 1.49
CA TYR A 117 9.32 -26.99 2.85
C TYR A 117 8.19 -27.78 3.50
N ALA A 118 8.56 -28.77 4.31
CA ALA A 118 7.64 -29.29 5.31
C ALA A 118 7.25 -28.14 6.26
N PRO A 119 5.95 -27.99 6.61
CA PRO A 119 5.54 -26.99 7.57
C PRO A 119 6.36 -27.19 8.85
N ASP A 120 6.96 -26.11 9.37
CA ASP A 120 7.55 -26.18 10.70
C ASP A 120 6.43 -26.59 11.66
N ALA A 121 6.68 -27.58 12.53
CA ALA A 121 5.77 -27.83 13.63
C ALA A 121 5.58 -26.48 14.32
N ALA A 122 4.36 -25.92 14.25
CA ALA A 122 4.09 -24.61 14.81
C ALA A 122 4.74 -24.59 16.19
N ALA A 123 5.53 -23.55 16.50
CA ALA A 123 5.95 -23.28 17.86
C ALA A 123 4.67 -22.99 18.66
N SER A 124 3.98 -24.07 19.01
CA SER A 124 2.55 -24.17 19.33
C SER A 124 2.33 -23.88 20.81
N GLY A 125 2.98 -22.83 21.28
CA GLY A 125 2.80 -22.28 22.62
C GLY A 125 2.06 -20.93 22.62
N GLU A 126 1.98 -20.22 21.49
CA GLU A 126 1.19 -18.99 21.43
C GLU A 126 -0.27 -19.32 21.17
N LYS A 127 -1.10 -19.19 22.23
CA LYS A 127 -2.54 -19.03 22.03
C LYS A 127 -2.74 -17.85 21.06
N LYS A 128 -3.37 -18.11 19.90
CA LYS A 128 -4.06 -17.09 19.11
C LYS A 128 -4.84 -16.24 20.12
N SER A 129 -4.38 -15.02 20.39
CA SER A 129 -5.19 -14.08 21.15
C SER A 129 -6.12 -13.40 20.17
N GLU A 130 -7.19 -12.83 20.68
CA GLU A 130 -8.12 -11.94 19.96
C GLU A 130 -7.41 -10.77 19.23
N THR A 131 -6.10 -10.59 19.43
CA THR A 131 -5.23 -9.49 18.97
C THR A 131 -3.99 -9.93 18.17
N ARG A 132 -3.82 -11.22 17.80
CA ARG A 132 -2.58 -11.70 17.12
C ARG A 132 -2.84 -12.55 15.88
N LEU A 133 -2.29 -12.10 14.74
CA LEU A 133 -1.93 -12.98 13.63
C LEU A 133 -0.49 -13.47 13.85
N GLY A 134 -0.30 -14.79 13.80
CA GLY A 134 0.97 -15.33 13.33
C GLY A 134 1.11 -15.06 11.83
N PRO A 135 2.25 -15.36 11.21
CA PRO A 135 2.39 -15.24 9.76
C PRO A 135 1.26 -15.98 9.03
N ALA A 136 0.83 -15.46 7.88
CA ALA A 136 -0.22 -16.08 7.08
C ALA A 136 0.11 -17.57 6.84
N PRO A 137 -0.88 -18.48 6.87
CA PRO A 137 -0.66 -19.89 6.54
C PRO A 137 0.12 -19.98 5.22
N GLY A 138 1.34 -20.51 5.27
CA GLY A 138 2.18 -20.68 4.09
C GLY A 138 2.99 -19.50 3.57
N SER A 139 2.99 -18.34 4.23
CA SER A 139 4.00 -17.31 3.96
C SER A 139 5.30 -17.63 4.71
N GLU A 140 6.38 -17.93 3.98
CA GLU A 140 7.66 -18.35 4.58
C GLU A 140 8.81 -17.36 4.40
N ILE A 141 8.65 -16.24 3.68
CA ILE A 141 9.67 -15.16 3.66
C ILE A 141 9.29 -13.99 4.56
N SER A 142 10.27 -13.47 5.31
CA SER A 142 10.18 -12.17 6.00
C SER A 142 10.22 -11.00 5.00
N PHE A 143 10.88 -9.88 5.31
CA PHE A 143 10.97 -8.73 4.41
C PHE A 143 12.03 -8.86 3.29
N THR A 144 13.08 -9.65 3.54
CA THR A 144 14.20 -9.98 2.64
C THR A 144 14.97 -11.18 3.23
N GLY A 145 16.08 -11.59 2.60
CA GLY A 145 17.02 -12.58 3.14
C GLY A 145 17.01 -13.90 2.36
N LEU A 146 17.77 -13.94 1.26
CA LEU A 146 18.00 -15.13 0.45
C LEU A 146 19.43 -15.08 -0.08
N VAL A 147 20.30 -15.99 0.34
CA VAL A 147 21.73 -15.98 -0.05
C VAL A 147 22.27 -17.39 -0.26
N PHE A 148 23.23 -17.53 -1.19
CA PHE A 148 24.04 -18.74 -1.33
C PHE A 148 25.24 -18.70 -0.37
N SER A 149 25.72 -19.88 0.04
CA SER A 149 27.09 -19.99 0.55
C SER A 149 28.10 -19.65 -0.56
N PRO A 150 29.32 -19.16 -0.21
CA PRO A 150 30.32 -18.77 -1.20
C PRO A 150 30.74 -19.90 -2.16
N ASP A 151 30.68 -21.15 -1.71
CA ASP A 151 30.98 -22.35 -2.51
C ASP A 151 29.78 -22.82 -3.35
N GLY A 152 28.60 -22.19 -3.19
CA GLY A 152 27.37 -22.52 -3.91
C GLY A 152 26.64 -23.76 -3.41
N THR A 153 27.13 -24.44 -2.37
CA THR A 153 26.58 -25.74 -1.91
C THR A 153 25.38 -25.61 -0.99
N ARG A 154 25.07 -24.41 -0.49
CA ARG A 154 23.94 -24.14 0.40
C ARG A 154 23.20 -22.87 0.02
N ILE A 155 21.91 -22.85 0.34
CA ILE A 155 21.05 -21.66 0.29
C ILE A 155 20.47 -21.41 1.68
N TYR A 156 20.47 -20.16 2.12
CA TYR A 156 19.87 -19.70 3.37
C TYR A 156 18.72 -18.75 3.06
N LEU A 157 17.56 -18.98 3.68
CA LEU A 157 16.35 -18.19 3.52
C LEU A 157 15.81 -17.76 4.88
N SER A 158 15.59 -16.45 5.06
CA SER A 158 15.00 -15.88 6.25
C SER A 158 13.50 -16.10 6.31
N ASN A 159 13.07 -16.80 7.36
CA ASN A 159 11.68 -17.21 7.51
C ASN A 159 10.96 -16.50 8.65
N VAL A 160 9.78 -15.97 8.30
CA VAL A 160 8.96 -15.06 9.12
C VAL A 160 8.46 -15.69 10.43
N VAL A 161 8.52 -17.02 10.57
CA VAL A 161 8.26 -17.75 11.83
C VAL A 161 9.47 -17.79 12.79
N GLY A 162 10.52 -17.00 12.53
CA GLY A 162 11.63 -16.84 13.48
C GLY A 162 12.75 -17.86 13.33
N ASN A 163 12.99 -18.34 12.10
CA ASN A 163 14.07 -19.29 11.82
C ASN A 163 14.72 -19.03 10.45
N ILE A 164 15.84 -19.70 10.18
CA ILE A 164 16.49 -19.71 8.86
C ILE A 164 16.31 -21.07 8.24
N LYS A 165 15.69 -21.09 7.05
CA LYS A 165 15.57 -22.26 6.21
C LYS A 165 16.89 -22.52 5.46
N VAL A 166 17.34 -23.77 5.45
CA VAL A 166 18.61 -24.18 4.82
C VAL A 166 18.34 -25.24 3.75
N PHE A 167 18.92 -25.04 2.58
CA PHE A 167 18.90 -25.99 1.47
C PHE A 167 20.31 -26.43 1.11
N ALA A 168 20.44 -27.66 0.63
CA ALA A 168 21.64 -28.16 -0.01
C ALA A 168 21.49 -28.06 -1.53
N VAL A 169 22.59 -27.76 -2.21
CA VAL A 169 22.72 -27.70 -3.66
C VAL A 169 23.78 -28.71 -4.07
N ASP A 170 23.42 -29.64 -4.96
CA ASP A 170 24.36 -30.63 -5.49
C ASP A 170 25.13 -30.10 -6.72
N ASP A 171 26.09 -30.89 -7.20
CA ASP A 171 26.93 -30.55 -8.35
C ASP A 171 26.16 -30.40 -9.69
N GLN A 172 24.91 -30.88 -9.74
CA GLN A 172 23.99 -30.75 -10.87
C GLN A 172 22.99 -29.60 -10.69
N HIS A 173 23.20 -28.75 -9.67
CA HIS A 173 22.31 -27.64 -9.29
C HIS A 173 20.93 -28.11 -8.81
N GLY A 174 20.81 -29.37 -8.39
CA GLY A 174 19.64 -29.90 -7.70
C GLY A 174 19.54 -29.32 -6.30
N ILE A 175 18.36 -28.82 -5.92
CA ILE A 175 18.10 -28.22 -4.61
C ILE A 175 17.28 -29.20 -3.76
N THR A 176 17.73 -29.43 -2.53
CA THR A 176 16.98 -30.23 -1.54
C THR A 176 16.90 -29.50 -0.20
N ALA A 177 15.77 -29.64 0.50
CA ALA A 177 15.63 -29.14 1.86
C ALA A 177 16.64 -29.86 2.78
N HIS A 178 17.47 -29.10 3.48
CA HIS A 178 18.54 -29.65 4.35
C HIS A 178 18.20 -29.52 5.83
N GLY A 179 17.64 -28.39 6.27
CA GLY A 179 17.24 -28.20 7.66
C GLY A 179 16.82 -26.78 7.99
N THR A 180 16.64 -26.51 9.28
CA THR A 180 16.22 -25.20 9.80
C THR A 180 17.12 -24.79 10.97
N PHE A 181 17.61 -23.56 10.99
CA PHE A 181 18.33 -22.97 12.12
C PHE A 181 17.39 -22.09 12.93
N ALA A 182 17.17 -22.46 14.20
CA ALA A 182 16.34 -21.69 15.10
C ALA A 182 17.06 -20.40 15.53
N LEU A 183 16.30 -19.31 15.65
CA LEU A 183 16.80 -18.06 16.22
C LEU A 183 16.33 -17.89 17.67
N PRO A 184 17.05 -17.09 18.48
CA PRO A 184 16.58 -16.72 19.80
C PRO A 184 15.24 -15.97 19.70
N GLU A 185 14.36 -16.15 20.69
CA GLU A 185 13.14 -15.37 20.79
C GLU A 185 13.46 -13.88 20.98
N ALA A 186 12.73 -13.00 20.29
CA ALA A 186 12.85 -11.55 20.43
C ALA A 186 12.35 -11.04 21.78
N ARG A 187 11.38 -11.73 22.39
CA ARG A 187 10.81 -11.45 23.73
C ARG A 187 10.35 -10.01 23.94
N THR A 188 9.71 -9.41 22.94
CA THR A 188 9.04 -8.11 23.10
C THR A 188 7.70 -8.27 23.81
N ALA A 189 7.13 -7.16 24.29
CA ALA A 189 5.84 -7.16 24.99
C ALA A 189 4.68 -7.71 24.13
N ARG A 190 4.77 -7.61 22.80
CA ARG A 190 3.68 -7.98 21.88
C ARG A 190 4.02 -9.13 20.93
N ARG A 191 5.29 -9.51 20.78
CA ARG A 191 5.73 -10.62 19.93
C ARG A 191 6.94 -11.36 20.51
N LYS A 192 6.83 -12.69 20.64
CA LYS A 192 7.97 -13.52 21.08
C LYS A 192 8.85 -13.99 19.93
N MET A 193 8.24 -14.42 18.82
CA MET A 193 8.97 -14.92 17.66
C MET A 193 9.74 -13.81 16.94
N GLU A 194 10.95 -14.12 16.49
CA GLU A 194 11.75 -13.21 15.66
C GLU A 194 11.16 -13.07 14.24
N ILE A 195 11.60 -12.06 13.51
CA ILE A 195 11.44 -11.87 12.06
C ILE A 195 12.86 -11.67 11.49
N PRO A 196 13.57 -12.74 11.10
CA PRO A 196 14.87 -12.58 10.45
C PRO A 196 14.72 -11.88 9.11
N CYS A 197 15.62 -10.98 8.76
CA CYS A 197 15.61 -10.25 7.50
C CYS A 197 16.89 -10.55 6.71
N GLY A 198 17.69 -9.55 6.35
CA GLY A 198 18.88 -9.76 5.51
C GLY A 198 19.90 -10.70 6.14
N LEU A 199 20.64 -11.36 5.25
CA LEU A 199 21.58 -12.43 5.54
C LEU A 199 22.92 -12.11 4.88
N ALA A 200 24.02 -12.43 5.56
CA ALA A 200 25.34 -12.44 4.95
C ALA A 200 26.14 -13.66 5.41
N VAL A 201 26.89 -14.27 4.49
CA VAL A 201 27.76 -15.42 4.78
C VAL A 201 29.21 -14.97 4.78
N SER A 202 30.01 -15.40 5.74
CA SER A 202 31.45 -15.12 5.75
C SER A 202 32.12 -15.72 4.51
N ARG A 203 33.24 -15.12 4.08
CA ARG A 203 33.96 -15.56 2.85
C ARG A 203 34.39 -17.02 2.87
N ASP A 204 34.68 -17.57 4.05
CA ASP A 204 35.04 -18.97 4.25
C ASP A 204 33.82 -19.91 4.37
N GLY A 205 32.60 -19.38 4.33
CA GLY A 205 31.36 -20.13 4.46
C GLY A 205 31.05 -20.62 5.87
N SER A 206 31.86 -20.31 6.88
CA SER A 206 31.73 -20.89 8.23
C SER A 206 30.75 -20.16 9.15
N ARG A 207 30.37 -18.92 8.81
CA ARG A 207 29.50 -18.05 9.61
C ARG A 207 28.36 -17.48 8.78
N LEU A 208 27.16 -17.48 9.37
CA LEU A 208 25.98 -16.81 8.86
C LEU A 208 25.61 -15.65 9.80
N TYR A 209 25.46 -14.46 9.25
CA TYR A 209 25.02 -13.26 9.95
C TYR A 209 23.55 -12.99 9.62
N VAL A 210 22.73 -12.77 10.65
CA VAL A 210 21.27 -12.65 10.52
C VAL A 210 20.80 -11.37 11.20
N ALA A 211 20.18 -10.48 10.41
CA ALA A 211 19.48 -9.31 10.93
C ALA A 211 18.18 -9.73 11.63
N ALA A 212 18.10 -9.55 12.94
CA ALA A 212 16.96 -9.91 13.78
C ALA A 212 16.10 -8.67 14.05
N ASN A 213 15.07 -8.49 13.23
CA ASN A 213 14.31 -7.26 13.08
C ASN A 213 13.49 -6.85 14.32
N VAL A 214 12.97 -7.82 15.07
CA VAL A 214 12.16 -7.57 16.27
C VAL A 214 13.05 -7.42 17.50
N ALA A 215 14.06 -8.27 17.66
CA ALA A 215 15.03 -8.17 18.76
C ALA A 215 15.95 -6.95 18.65
N ASN A 216 15.98 -6.29 17.49
CA ASN A 216 16.91 -5.21 17.18
C ASN A 216 18.38 -5.67 17.32
N ARG A 217 18.71 -6.85 16.79
CA ARG A 217 20.02 -7.48 16.91
C ARG A 217 20.61 -7.92 15.57
N LEU A 218 21.93 -8.12 15.57
CA LEU A 218 22.61 -9.00 14.61
C LEU A 218 23.03 -10.28 15.33
N HIS A 219 22.66 -11.45 14.79
CA HIS A 219 23.15 -12.75 15.26
C HIS A 219 24.22 -13.29 14.34
N GLU A 220 25.28 -13.87 14.90
CA GLU A 220 26.24 -14.70 14.17
C GLU A 220 25.99 -16.17 14.52
N LEU A 221 25.77 -16.99 13.50
CA LEU A 221 25.52 -18.42 13.59
C LEU A 221 26.67 -19.21 12.96
N ASP A 222 26.96 -20.38 13.52
CA ASP A 222 27.80 -21.38 12.88
C ASP A 222 27.02 -22.07 11.75
N THR A 223 27.56 -22.10 10.53
CA THR A 223 26.84 -22.66 9.37
C THR A 223 26.74 -24.18 9.37
N ALA A 224 27.60 -24.87 10.12
CA ALA A 224 27.57 -26.33 10.21
C ALA A 224 26.45 -26.80 11.15
N SER A 225 26.29 -26.15 12.30
CA SER A 225 25.37 -26.54 13.37
C SER A 225 24.10 -25.69 13.49
N GLY A 226 24.11 -24.47 12.95
CA GLY A 226 23.05 -23.47 13.17
C GLY A 226 23.09 -22.81 14.55
N ALA A 227 24.10 -23.09 15.38
CA ALA A 227 24.20 -22.54 16.72
C ALA A 227 24.53 -21.03 16.69
N VAL A 228 23.81 -20.24 17.46
CA VAL A 228 24.13 -18.81 17.68
C VAL A 228 25.41 -18.71 18.51
N LEU A 229 26.44 -18.09 17.94
CA LEU A 229 27.75 -17.92 18.56
C LEU A 229 27.85 -16.59 19.31
N ARG A 230 27.42 -15.50 18.66
CA ARG A 230 27.49 -14.13 19.16
C ARG A 230 26.25 -13.35 18.78
N SER A 231 26.00 -12.24 19.48
CA SER A 231 24.88 -11.35 19.19
C SER A 231 25.21 -9.92 19.61
N TRP A 232 24.81 -8.95 18.80
CA TRP A 232 25.06 -7.53 19.04
C TRP A 232 23.77 -6.73 19.00
N GLU A 233 23.69 -5.67 19.80
CA GLU A 233 22.62 -4.68 19.68
C GLU A 233 22.81 -3.88 18.39
N THR A 234 21.70 -3.55 17.74
CA THR A 234 21.64 -2.69 16.56
C THR A 234 20.60 -1.57 16.79
N GLY A 235 20.40 -0.72 15.79
CA GLY A 235 19.27 0.21 15.76
C GLY A 235 17.92 -0.50 15.72
N VAL A 236 16.85 0.25 15.45
CA VAL A 236 15.48 -0.29 15.44
C VAL A 236 15.15 -0.89 14.06
N ALA A 237 14.55 -2.09 14.07
CA ALA A 237 14.14 -2.82 12.88
C ALA A 237 15.29 -3.03 11.88
N PRO A 238 16.36 -3.76 12.26
CA PRO A 238 17.44 -4.09 11.33
C PRO A 238 16.89 -4.83 10.11
N PHE A 239 17.33 -4.41 8.92
CA PHE A 239 16.77 -4.84 7.65
C PHE A 239 17.74 -5.69 6.85
N ASP A 240 18.99 -5.25 6.68
CA ASP A 240 20.00 -5.96 5.89
C ASP A 240 21.39 -5.93 6.54
N VAL A 241 22.29 -6.82 6.10
CA VAL A 241 23.67 -6.91 6.59
C VAL A 241 24.68 -7.06 5.45
N GLY A 242 25.71 -6.21 5.45
CA GLY A 242 26.86 -6.29 4.54
C GLY A 242 28.16 -6.54 5.32
N LEU A 243 29.03 -7.42 4.79
CA LEU A 243 30.34 -7.72 5.38
C LEU A 243 31.46 -7.05 4.58
N VAL A 244 32.40 -6.41 5.28
CA VAL A 244 33.60 -5.79 4.69
C VAL A 244 34.79 -6.11 5.59
N GLY A 245 35.74 -6.91 5.09
CA GLY A 245 36.82 -7.46 5.91
C GLY A 245 36.30 -8.06 7.22
N ASN A 246 36.73 -7.49 8.37
CA ASN A 246 36.31 -7.91 9.71
C ASN A 246 35.19 -7.04 10.31
N LYS A 247 34.39 -6.37 9.48
CA LYS A 247 33.26 -5.55 9.92
C LYS A 247 31.94 -6.01 9.34
N ALA A 248 30.88 -5.85 10.11
CA ALA A 248 29.51 -5.97 9.64
C ALA A 248 28.82 -4.60 9.70
N TYR A 249 28.12 -4.24 8.63
CA TYR A 249 27.26 -3.05 8.53
C TYR A 249 25.82 -3.54 8.49
N VAL A 250 25.00 -3.04 9.42
CA VAL A 250 23.59 -3.45 9.55
C VAL A 250 22.71 -2.23 9.38
N SER A 251 21.87 -2.22 8.35
CA SER A 251 20.90 -1.15 8.13
C SER A 251 19.72 -1.28 9.08
N ASN A 252 19.26 -0.16 9.64
CA ASN A 252 18.15 -0.11 10.59
C ASN A 252 17.06 0.81 10.07
N SER A 253 15.93 0.23 9.65
CA SER A 253 14.85 0.99 9.02
C SER A 253 14.20 2.00 9.96
N GLY A 254 14.14 1.69 11.26
CA GLY A 254 13.63 2.62 12.29
C GLY A 254 14.67 3.56 12.88
N GLY A 255 15.89 3.55 12.34
CA GLY A 255 16.98 4.39 12.80
C GLY A 255 17.55 3.97 14.15
N ARG A 256 18.11 4.93 14.88
CA ARG A 256 18.73 4.64 16.17
C ARG A 256 17.67 4.38 17.21
N ARG A 257 18.04 3.67 18.26
CA ARG A 257 17.15 3.47 19.41
C ARG A 257 16.81 4.80 20.07
N PRO A 258 15.54 5.07 20.40
CA PRO A 258 15.18 6.26 21.15
C PRO A 258 15.86 6.30 22.54
N GLY A 259 16.28 7.48 22.94
CA GLY A 259 16.80 7.81 24.26
C GLY A 259 15.88 8.79 25.02
N PRO A 260 16.28 9.19 26.24
CA PRO A 260 15.51 10.12 27.05
C PRO A 260 15.32 11.48 26.35
N GLY A 261 14.07 11.94 26.26
CA GLY A 261 13.72 13.26 25.70
C GLY A 261 13.39 13.26 24.21
N ASP A 262 13.51 12.13 23.53
CA ASP A 262 13.08 12.02 22.13
C ASP A 262 11.56 11.95 22.00
N SER A 263 11.05 12.54 20.93
CA SER A 263 9.69 12.26 20.45
C SER A 263 9.65 10.86 19.87
N THR A 264 8.73 10.04 20.36
CA THR A 264 8.63 8.62 19.96
C THR A 264 7.20 8.23 19.65
N ALA A 265 7.05 7.22 18.79
CA ALA A 265 5.78 6.55 18.54
C ALA A 265 5.98 5.03 18.44
N PRO A 266 4.90 4.24 18.63
CA PRO A 266 4.94 2.80 18.38
C PRO A 266 5.34 2.46 16.94
N ALA A 267 6.07 1.35 16.75
CA ALA A 267 6.54 0.86 15.46
C ALA A 267 6.21 -0.63 15.25
N GLY A 268 5.01 -1.05 15.66
CA GLY A 268 4.63 -2.46 15.67
C GLY A 268 5.42 -3.33 16.66
N ALA A 269 4.94 -4.56 16.89
CA ALA A 269 5.57 -5.59 17.72
C ALA A 269 6.05 -5.12 19.12
N GLY A 270 5.45 -4.07 19.70
CA GLY A 270 5.87 -3.53 21.01
C GLY A 270 7.20 -2.77 21.00
N THR A 271 7.65 -2.32 19.83
CA THR A 271 8.83 -1.46 19.66
C THR A 271 8.43 0.01 19.49
N VAL A 272 9.39 0.91 19.70
CA VAL A 272 9.23 2.36 19.52
C VAL A 272 10.35 2.92 18.66
N VAL A 273 10.04 3.96 17.88
CA VAL A 273 10.99 4.67 17.01
C VAL A 273 10.96 6.17 17.30
N ARG A 274 12.02 6.86 16.90
CA ARG A 274 12.07 8.32 16.88
C ARG A 274 11.15 8.84 15.78
N VAL A 275 10.44 9.93 16.07
CA VAL A 275 9.48 10.52 15.14
C VAL A 275 9.60 12.03 15.09
N ASP A 276 9.16 12.61 13.98
CA ASP A 276 8.95 14.04 13.85
C ASP A 276 7.82 14.48 14.81
N ALA A 277 8.11 15.46 15.68
CA ALA A 277 7.15 15.91 16.69
C ALA A 277 5.90 16.61 16.11
N ARG A 278 5.91 16.97 14.82
CA ARG A 278 4.78 17.67 14.17
C ARG A 278 3.83 16.71 13.46
N ARG A 279 4.35 15.62 12.89
CA ARG A 279 3.60 14.62 12.11
C ARG A 279 3.48 13.26 12.79
N ALA A 280 4.30 12.99 13.81
CA ALA A 280 4.48 11.69 14.45
C ALA A 280 5.05 10.58 13.54
N ILE A 281 5.55 10.92 12.34
CA ILE A 281 6.12 9.96 11.37
C ILE A 281 7.58 9.68 11.70
N ALA A 282 8.06 8.44 11.46
CA ALA A 282 9.46 8.10 11.61
C ALA A 282 10.37 9.09 10.85
N ASN A 283 11.49 9.48 11.46
CA ASN A 283 12.28 10.63 10.97
C ASN A 283 13.77 10.36 10.74
N GLU A 284 14.27 9.15 10.99
CA GLU A 284 15.67 8.80 10.73
C GLU A 284 15.84 7.33 10.33
N GLY A 285 16.95 7.02 9.65
CA GLY A 285 17.50 5.69 9.49
C GLY A 285 18.93 5.64 10.05
N SER A 286 19.46 4.44 10.27
CA SER A 286 20.84 4.28 10.75
C SER A 286 21.53 3.05 10.17
N VAL A 287 22.85 3.01 10.27
CA VAL A 287 23.66 1.81 10.04
C VAL A 287 24.52 1.52 11.26
N THR A 288 24.33 0.36 11.86
CA THR A 288 25.20 -0.12 12.95
C THR A 288 26.45 -0.76 12.34
N VAL A 289 27.63 -0.28 12.71
CA VAL A 289 28.92 -0.89 12.34
C VAL A 289 29.44 -1.72 13.51
N ILE A 290 29.70 -2.99 13.27
CA ILE A 290 30.21 -3.94 14.26
C ILE A 290 31.62 -4.36 13.86
N ASP A 291 32.55 -4.29 14.80
CA ASP A 291 33.87 -4.88 14.66
C ASP A 291 33.79 -6.36 15.09
N LEU A 292 33.91 -7.26 14.11
CA LEU A 292 33.79 -8.70 14.32
C LEU A 292 35.03 -9.29 15.02
N THR A 293 36.17 -8.61 14.98
CA THR A 293 37.40 -9.03 15.69
C THR A 293 37.30 -8.67 17.16
N ALA A 294 36.96 -7.42 17.46
CA ALA A 294 36.73 -6.96 18.83
C ALA A 294 35.46 -7.58 19.44
N GLY A 295 34.52 -8.02 18.61
CA GLY A 295 33.24 -8.57 19.03
C GLY A 295 32.33 -7.50 19.64
N ALA A 296 32.42 -6.26 19.18
CA ALA A 296 31.69 -5.13 19.74
C ALA A 296 31.13 -4.20 18.66
N VAL A 297 30.04 -3.50 19.00
CA VAL A 297 29.54 -2.39 18.19
C VAL A 297 30.58 -1.28 18.18
N LYS A 298 31.04 -0.90 16.99
CA LYS A 298 32.04 0.15 16.78
C LYS A 298 31.41 1.54 16.79
N THR A 299 30.35 1.72 16.00
CA THR A 299 29.64 2.99 15.86
C THR A 299 28.25 2.77 15.27
N GLU A 300 27.39 3.78 15.40
CA GLU A 300 26.11 3.84 14.70
C GLU A 300 26.08 5.12 13.85
N LEU A 301 25.94 4.95 12.54
CA LEU A 301 25.95 6.03 11.56
C LEU A 301 24.51 6.46 11.26
N LEU A 302 24.24 7.75 11.35
CA LEU A 302 22.97 8.29 10.86
C LEU A 302 22.97 8.32 9.34
N VAL A 303 21.89 7.82 8.76
CA VAL A 303 21.57 7.92 7.34
C VAL A 303 20.17 8.49 7.19
N GLU A 304 19.66 8.53 5.97
CA GLU A 304 18.33 9.06 5.68
C GLU A 304 17.22 8.03 6.05
N LEU A 305 15.95 8.42 5.91
CA LEU A 305 14.81 7.68 6.45
C LEU A 305 14.62 6.29 5.81
N HIS A 306 14.31 5.30 6.65
CA HIS A 306 14.07 3.91 6.28
C HIS A 306 15.26 3.27 5.55
N ALA A 307 16.40 3.21 6.24
CA ALA A 307 17.56 2.45 5.79
C ALA A 307 17.17 0.97 5.58
N SER A 308 17.27 0.49 4.34
CA SER A 308 16.82 -0.83 3.91
C SER A 308 17.97 -1.65 3.30
N ALA A 309 17.96 -1.94 2.01
CA ALA A 309 18.95 -2.79 1.37
C ALA A 309 20.37 -2.19 1.41
N LEU A 310 21.37 -3.07 1.53
CA LEU A 310 22.79 -2.73 1.48
C LEU A 310 23.44 -3.32 0.23
N ALA A 311 24.41 -2.60 -0.35
CA ALA A 311 25.31 -3.14 -1.34
C ALA A 311 26.76 -2.79 -0.99
N VAL A 312 27.62 -3.81 -0.94
CA VAL A 312 29.07 -3.63 -0.76
C VAL A 312 29.70 -3.47 -2.14
N SER A 313 30.50 -2.43 -2.34
CA SER A 313 31.25 -2.24 -3.59
C SER A 313 32.23 -3.40 -3.84
N PRO A 314 32.56 -3.77 -5.09
CA PRO A 314 33.44 -4.91 -5.38
C PRO A 314 34.84 -4.82 -4.73
N LYS A 315 35.36 -3.61 -4.53
CA LYS A 315 36.64 -3.36 -3.83
C LYS A 315 36.51 -3.27 -2.31
N GLU A 316 35.27 -3.29 -1.81
CA GLU A 316 34.89 -3.09 -0.41
C GLU A 316 35.24 -1.72 0.19
N ASP A 317 35.60 -0.74 -0.63
CA ASP A 317 35.92 0.63 -0.19
C ASP A 317 34.66 1.39 0.26
N TYR A 318 33.49 1.00 -0.26
CA TYR A 318 32.19 1.59 0.06
C TYR A 318 31.10 0.57 0.37
N VAL A 319 30.19 0.98 1.25
CA VAL A 319 28.86 0.38 1.47
C VAL A 319 27.80 1.39 1.09
N VAL A 320 26.85 1.01 0.23
CA VAL A 320 25.73 1.85 -0.19
C VAL A 320 24.45 1.38 0.47
N VAL A 321 23.70 2.31 1.04
CA VAL A 321 22.46 2.07 1.77
C VAL A 321 21.30 2.68 1.01
N ALA A 322 20.26 1.91 0.70
CA ALA A 322 19.02 2.46 0.20
C ALA A 322 18.18 3.05 1.34
N ASN A 323 17.72 4.28 1.18
CA ASN A 323 16.87 4.97 2.14
C ASN A 323 15.47 5.14 1.54
N THR A 324 14.64 4.10 1.70
CA THR A 324 13.35 3.97 1.00
C THR A 324 12.39 5.11 1.34
N GLY A 325 12.47 5.68 2.55
CA GLY A 325 11.60 6.74 3.02
C GLY A 325 12.04 8.15 2.58
N SER A 326 13.25 8.29 2.03
CA SER A 326 13.79 9.58 1.57
C SER A 326 14.04 9.65 0.05
N ASP A 327 13.88 8.54 -0.69
CA ASP A 327 14.26 8.38 -2.10
C ASP A 327 15.73 8.73 -2.38
N THR A 328 16.62 8.30 -1.48
CA THR A 328 18.06 8.54 -1.59
C THR A 328 18.84 7.28 -1.30
N LEU A 329 20.13 7.33 -1.62
CA LEU A 329 21.13 6.38 -1.14
C LEU A 329 22.15 7.12 -0.28
N SER A 330 22.66 6.46 0.75
CA SER A 330 23.81 6.94 1.53
C SER A 330 25.03 6.09 1.23
N VAL A 331 26.16 6.72 0.90
CA VAL A 331 27.44 6.05 0.63
C VAL A 331 28.32 6.14 1.86
N ILE A 332 28.78 5.01 2.38
CA ILE A 332 29.64 4.90 3.54
C ILE A 332 31.04 4.48 3.09
N ASP A 333 32.05 5.30 3.36
CA ASP A 333 33.46 4.95 3.25
C ASP A 333 33.81 3.95 4.36
N THR A 334 34.33 2.80 3.97
CA THR A 334 34.61 1.69 4.88
C THR A 334 35.97 1.78 5.55
N ALA A 335 36.88 2.63 5.11
CA ALA A 335 38.12 2.89 5.82
C ALA A 335 37.87 3.78 7.05
N GLN A 336 36.98 4.77 6.89
CA GLN A 336 36.69 5.80 7.88
C GLN A 336 35.45 5.51 8.71
N ASP A 337 34.57 4.60 8.26
CA ASP A 337 33.24 4.37 8.83
C ASP A 337 32.41 5.66 8.88
N LYS A 338 32.27 6.32 7.72
CA LYS A 338 31.57 7.61 7.60
C LYS A 338 30.74 7.68 6.33
N VAL A 339 29.58 8.35 6.40
CA VAL A 339 28.82 8.72 5.22
C VAL A 339 29.57 9.81 4.46
N VAL A 340 29.91 9.57 3.19
CA VAL A 340 30.70 10.47 2.34
C VAL A 340 29.89 11.11 1.22
N GLU A 341 28.79 10.48 0.78
CA GLU A 341 27.94 10.99 -0.29
C GLU A 341 26.47 10.64 -0.05
N LYS A 342 25.58 11.50 -0.55
CA LYS A 342 24.14 11.24 -0.66
C LYS A 342 23.73 11.31 -2.12
N ILE A 343 23.11 10.24 -2.63
CA ILE A 343 22.69 10.11 -4.02
C ILE A 343 21.17 10.18 -4.08
N TRP A 344 20.61 10.95 -5.01
CA TRP A 344 19.16 10.93 -5.27
C TRP A 344 18.81 9.73 -6.14
N ALA A 345 17.83 8.93 -5.72
CA ALA A 345 17.33 7.81 -6.54
C ALA A 345 16.33 8.26 -7.62
N ARG A 346 15.91 9.53 -7.55
CA ARG A 346 14.99 10.18 -8.49
C ARG A 346 15.76 10.74 -9.67
N ARG A 347 15.04 11.10 -10.74
CA ARG A 347 15.64 11.72 -11.93
C ARG A 347 16.23 13.09 -11.60
N THR A 348 15.51 13.89 -10.81
CA THR A 348 16.03 15.16 -10.31
C THR A 348 15.82 15.29 -8.80
N PRO A 349 16.71 16.00 -8.07
CA PRO A 349 16.52 16.26 -6.63
C PRO A 349 15.22 16.99 -6.28
N GLY A 350 14.65 17.74 -7.23
CA GLY A 350 13.41 18.50 -7.06
C GLY A 350 12.14 17.70 -7.31
N ASP A 351 12.24 16.45 -7.80
CA ASP A 351 11.08 15.59 -8.01
C ASP A 351 10.41 15.25 -6.66
N LEU A 352 9.08 15.11 -6.68
CA LEU A 352 8.27 14.74 -5.51
C LEU A 352 8.63 13.35 -4.96
N PHE A 353 8.29 13.09 -3.71
CA PHE A 353 8.54 11.77 -3.07
C PHE A 353 7.79 10.67 -3.81
N GLY A 354 8.40 9.51 -3.99
CA GLY A 354 7.78 8.38 -4.70
C GLY A 354 8.71 7.60 -5.63
N ALA A 355 10.02 7.56 -5.37
CA ALA A 355 10.91 6.58 -6.01
C ALA A 355 10.96 5.27 -5.21
N GLN A 356 11.07 5.37 -3.89
CA GLN A 356 11.18 4.27 -2.93
C GLN A 356 12.26 3.24 -3.30
N PRO A 357 13.56 3.60 -3.25
CA PRO A 357 14.65 2.68 -3.53
C PRO A 357 14.65 1.57 -2.48
N GLY A 358 14.47 0.32 -2.93
CA GLY A 358 14.24 -0.83 -2.04
C GLY A 358 15.23 -1.99 -2.20
N ALA A 359 16.06 -1.97 -3.23
CA ALA A 359 17.13 -2.95 -3.48
C ALA A 359 18.24 -2.32 -4.32
N VAL A 360 19.48 -2.75 -4.11
CA VAL A 360 20.68 -2.16 -4.74
C VAL A 360 21.65 -3.28 -5.13
N ALA A 361 22.24 -3.19 -6.32
CA ALA A 361 23.31 -4.08 -6.74
C ALA A 361 24.39 -3.31 -7.53
N PHE A 362 25.65 -3.68 -7.32
CA PHE A 362 26.78 -3.20 -8.13
C PHE A 362 26.96 -4.05 -9.38
N ASP A 363 27.49 -3.44 -10.43
CA ASP A 363 28.18 -4.19 -11.47
C ASP A 363 29.59 -4.63 -10.97
N PRO A 364 30.24 -5.60 -11.64
CA PRO A 364 31.56 -6.09 -11.23
C PRO A 364 32.68 -5.04 -11.25
N SER A 365 32.56 -3.97 -12.04
CA SER A 365 33.55 -2.89 -12.05
C SER A 365 33.45 -2.00 -10.80
N GLY A 366 32.26 -1.88 -10.23
CA GLY A 366 31.95 -0.95 -9.15
C GLY A 366 31.64 0.47 -9.63
N GLU A 367 31.69 0.73 -10.93
CA GLU A 367 31.43 2.06 -11.51
C GLU A 367 29.92 2.31 -11.72
N ARG A 368 29.09 1.27 -11.62
CA ARG A 368 27.63 1.38 -11.78
C ARG A 368 26.86 0.70 -10.66
N LEU A 369 25.80 1.38 -10.25
CA LEU A 369 24.79 0.90 -9.33
C LEU A 369 23.45 0.73 -10.04
N TYR A 370 22.74 -0.34 -9.71
CA TYR A 370 21.38 -0.62 -10.15
C TYR A 370 20.46 -0.62 -8.95
N VAL A 371 19.44 0.24 -8.97
CA VAL A 371 18.58 0.48 -7.82
C VAL A 371 17.12 0.27 -8.20
N CYS A 372 16.43 -0.62 -7.50
CA CYS A 372 15.00 -0.83 -7.70
C CYS A 372 14.20 0.30 -7.07
N ASN A 373 13.57 1.14 -7.89
CA ASN A 373 12.63 2.17 -7.47
C ASN A 373 11.21 1.58 -7.53
N GLY A 374 10.67 1.21 -6.36
CA GLY A 374 9.41 0.46 -6.24
C GLY A 374 8.24 1.13 -6.95
N THR A 375 7.89 2.35 -6.55
CA THR A 375 6.71 3.07 -7.07
C THR A 375 6.90 3.66 -8.46
N GLN A 376 8.13 3.73 -8.97
CA GLN A 376 8.42 4.09 -10.36
C GLN A 376 8.42 2.89 -11.32
N ASN A 377 8.30 1.65 -10.79
CA ASN A 377 8.30 0.41 -11.57
C ASN A 377 9.53 0.29 -12.49
N ALA A 378 10.70 0.69 -11.97
CA ALA A 378 11.92 0.81 -12.74
C ALA A 378 13.16 0.49 -11.93
N VAL A 379 14.23 0.13 -12.63
CA VAL A 379 15.59 0.10 -12.09
C VAL A 379 16.31 1.37 -12.53
N ALA A 380 16.72 2.20 -11.57
CA ALA A 380 17.60 3.33 -11.81
C ALA A 380 19.04 2.86 -12.02
N VAL A 381 19.67 3.35 -13.08
CA VAL A 381 21.09 3.13 -13.40
C VAL A 381 21.87 4.34 -12.92
N ILE A 382 22.73 4.16 -11.94
CA ILE A 382 23.52 5.23 -11.31
C ILE A 382 24.98 5.06 -11.69
N LYS A 383 25.57 6.14 -12.20
CA LYS A 383 27.03 6.30 -12.29
C LYS A 383 27.54 6.48 -10.86
N PHE A 384 28.51 5.67 -10.44
CA PHE A 384 29.01 5.66 -9.07
C PHE A 384 30.44 6.21 -9.03
N GLU A 385 30.58 7.46 -8.57
CA GLU A 385 31.84 8.19 -8.45
C GLU A 385 31.85 8.98 -7.13
N PRO A 386 31.87 8.28 -5.99
CA PRO A 386 31.77 8.90 -4.68
C PRO A 386 32.99 9.76 -4.31
N GLU A 387 34.16 9.50 -4.90
CA GLU A 387 35.38 10.28 -4.65
C GLU A 387 35.23 11.74 -5.09
N GLU A 388 34.50 11.97 -6.17
CA GLU A 388 34.23 13.30 -6.73
C GLU A 388 32.88 13.86 -6.26
N ASN A 389 32.10 13.07 -5.51
CA ASN A 389 30.72 13.37 -5.13
C ASN A 389 29.86 13.70 -6.38
N GLU A 390 30.07 12.94 -7.44
CA GLU A 390 29.41 13.07 -8.75
C GLU A 390 28.50 11.86 -9.07
N SER A 391 28.16 11.02 -8.09
CA SER A 391 27.27 9.89 -8.32
C SER A 391 25.85 10.37 -8.65
N ALA A 392 25.29 9.88 -9.76
CA ALA A 392 23.98 10.34 -10.24
C ALA A 392 23.25 9.31 -11.11
N VAL A 393 21.92 9.41 -11.13
CA VAL A 393 21.07 8.63 -12.04
C VAL A 393 21.35 9.05 -13.49
N THR A 394 21.71 8.08 -14.31
CA THR A 394 21.98 8.24 -15.74
C THR A 394 20.85 7.73 -16.63
N GLY A 395 19.96 6.89 -16.10
CA GLY A 395 18.78 6.41 -16.81
C GLY A 395 17.93 5.45 -15.99
N LEU A 396 16.80 5.05 -16.56
CA LEU A 396 15.81 4.15 -15.96
C LEU A 396 15.52 2.99 -16.92
N ILE A 397 15.40 1.78 -16.35
CA ILE A 397 15.01 0.56 -17.06
C ILE A 397 13.63 0.14 -16.55
N PRO A 398 12.58 0.08 -17.41
CA PRO A 398 11.25 -0.30 -16.97
C PRO A 398 11.18 -1.80 -16.64
N VAL A 399 10.55 -2.16 -15.52
CA VAL A 399 10.36 -3.54 -15.05
C VAL A 399 8.91 -3.74 -14.57
N GLY A 400 8.62 -4.86 -13.90
CA GLY A 400 7.28 -5.14 -13.38
C GLY A 400 6.86 -4.21 -12.24
N TRP A 401 5.64 -4.40 -11.74
CA TRP A 401 5.06 -3.63 -10.65
C TRP A 401 5.84 -3.83 -9.35
N PHE A 402 6.37 -2.73 -8.83
CA PHE A 402 7.06 -2.67 -7.54
C PHE A 402 8.30 -3.59 -7.47
N PRO A 403 9.41 -3.28 -8.17
CA PRO A 403 10.64 -4.05 -8.07
C PRO A 403 11.21 -4.00 -6.64
N GLY A 404 11.42 -5.17 -6.04
CA GLY A 404 11.76 -5.32 -4.62
C GLY A 404 13.09 -6.01 -4.32
N ALA A 405 13.69 -6.70 -5.29
CA ALA A 405 15.02 -7.28 -5.18
C ALA A 405 15.70 -7.33 -6.55
N VAL A 406 17.04 -7.26 -6.57
CA VAL A 406 17.85 -7.31 -7.79
C VAL A 406 19.12 -8.14 -7.56
N ALA A 407 19.46 -8.97 -8.54
CA ALA A 407 20.75 -9.63 -8.65
C ALA A 407 21.41 -9.29 -10.00
N PHE A 408 22.72 -9.12 -10.01
CA PHE A 408 23.50 -8.88 -11.22
C PHE A 408 24.11 -10.20 -11.72
N ASP A 409 23.78 -10.60 -12.95
CA ASP A 409 24.40 -11.73 -13.63
C ASP A 409 25.55 -11.22 -14.51
N ALA A 410 26.78 -11.34 -13.98
CA ALA A 410 27.99 -10.89 -14.67
C ALA A 410 28.30 -11.70 -15.92
N SER A 411 28.02 -13.01 -15.90
CA SER A 411 28.33 -13.90 -17.02
C SER A 411 27.52 -13.54 -18.27
N ARG A 412 26.26 -13.10 -18.07
CA ARG A 412 25.35 -12.73 -19.15
C ARG A 412 25.17 -11.22 -19.32
N ARG A 413 25.85 -10.40 -18.50
CA ARG A 413 25.71 -8.94 -18.45
C ARG A 413 24.24 -8.49 -18.40
N ARG A 414 23.54 -8.88 -17.33
CA ARG A 414 22.11 -8.61 -17.17
C ARG A 414 21.67 -8.49 -15.72
N LEU A 415 20.47 -7.94 -15.53
CA LEU A 415 19.80 -7.84 -14.24
C LEU A 415 18.71 -8.91 -14.12
N CYS A 416 18.57 -9.47 -12.91
CA CYS A 416 17.46 -10.32 -12.51
C CYS A 416 16.69 -9.61 -11.40
N VAL A 417 15.47 -9.15 -11.69
CA VAL A 417 14.71 -8.25 -10.81
C VAL A 417 13.41 -8.91 -10.38
N ALA A 418 13.21 -9.13 -9.08
CA ALA A 418 11.96 -9.62 -8.53
C ALA A 418 10.97 -8.48 -8.32
N ASN A 419 9.78 -8.59 -8.90
CA ASN A 419 8.73 -7.58 -8.82
C ASN A 419 7.65 -8.01 -7.81
N ILE A 420 7.57 -7.35 -6.65
CA ILE A 420 6.73 -7.77 -5.52
C ILE A 420 5.25 -7.86 -5.91
N ARG A 421 4.76 -6.88 -6.68
CA ARG A 421 3.38 -6.87 -7.20
C ARG A 421 3.26 -7.45 -8.62
N GLY A 422 4.38 -7.78 -9.27
CA GLY A 422 4.41 -8.46 -10.57
C GLY A 422 3.67 -7.69 -11.66
N ILE A 423 2.53 -8.21 -12.12
CA ILE A 423 1.59 -7.49 -13.02
C ILE A 423 0.21 -7.30 -12.37
N GLY A 424 0.09 -7.42 -11.05
CA GLY A 424 -1.20 -7.39 -10.34
C GLY A 424 -2.06 -8.58 -10.74
N THR A 425 -3.34 -8.33 -11.02
CA THR A 425 -4.33 -9.31 -11.50
C THR A 425 -4.39 -9.42 -13.04
N ALA A 426 -3.48 -8.74 -13.74
CA ALA A 426 -3.56 -8.42 -15.15
C ALA A 426 -3.07 -9.52 -16.10
N ARG A 427 -3.28 -10.81 -15.85
CA ARG A 427 -2.80 -11.87 -16.78
C ARG A 427 -3.68 -12.05 -18.01
N ILE A 428 -3.13 -12.65 -19.07
CA ILE A 428 -3.92 -13.16 -20.21
C ILE A 428 -4.65 -14.45 -19.79
N PHE A 429 -5.97 -14.45 -19.91
CA PHE A 429 -6.79 -15.65 -19.89
C PHE A 429 -6.87 -16.23 -21.30
N LYS A 430 -6.77 -17.56 -21.43
CA LYS A 430 -6.87 -18.22 -22.75
C LYS A 430 -8.25 -17.96 -23.36
N PRO A 431 -8.41 -17.95 -24.70
CA PRO A 431 -9.73 -17.87 -25.31
C PRO A 431 -10.68 -18.95 -24.77
N GLY A 432 -11.80 -18.54 -24.17
CA GLY A 432 -12.77 -19.43 -23.52
C GLY A 432 -12.48 -19.79 -22.06
N GLU A 433 -11.36 -19.34 -21.50
CA GLU A 433 -11.11 -19.38 -20.05
C GLU A 433 -11.94 -18.27 -19.37
N THR A 434 -12.57 -18.60 -18.24
CA THR A 434 -13.31 -17.62 -17.44
C THR A 434 -12.32 -16.68 -16.75
N GLU A 435 -12.47 -15.36 -16.97
CA GLU A 435 -11.73 -14.32 -16.23
C GLU A 435 -12.14 -14.37 -14.75
N LYS A 436 -11.26 -14.90 -13.89
CA LYS A 436 -11.43 -14.91 -12.44
C LYS A 436 -10.45 -13.89 -11.85
N LEU A 437 -10.97 -12.86 -11.21
CA LEU A 437 -10.17 -11.72 -10.75
C LEU A 437 -10.48 -11.44 -9.28
N ASN A 438 -9.54 -11.78 -8.40
CA ASN A 438 -9.52 -11.38 -7.00
C ASN A 438 -8.43 -10.32 -6.79
N SER A 439 -8.60 -9.31 -5.92
CA SER A 439 -7.53 -8.35 -5.60
C SER A 439 -6.26 -9.01 -5.06
N LYS A 440 -6.37 -10.24 -4.55
CA LYS A 440 -5.28 -11.09 -4.06
C LYS A 440 -4.70 -12.08 -5.09
N ASP A 441 -5.23 -12.09 -6.32
CA ASP A 441 -4.65 -12.89 -7.41
C ASP A 441 -3.37 -12.22 -7.94
N PHE A 442 -2.25 -12.47 -7.27
CA PHE A 442 -0.95 -11.93 -7.68
C PHE A 442 -0.33 -12.77 -8.79
N PHE A 443 0.01 -12.09 -9.89
CA PHE A 443 0.87 -12.64 -10.93
C PHE A 443 2.26 -12.05 -10.78
N GLY A 444 3.06 -12.65 -9.89
CA GLY A 444 4.45 -12.29 -9.68
C GLY A 444 5.29 -12.46 -10.94
N THR A 445 6.36 -11.67 -11.04
CA THR A 445 7.31 -11.79 -12.14
C THR A 445 8.74 -11.58 -11.67
N VAL A 446 9.67 -12.19 -12.40
CA VAL A 446 11.08 -11.78 -12.39
C VAL A 446 11.44 -11.24 -13.77
N SER A 447 11.90 -9.99 -13.83
CA SER A 447 12.39 -9.36 -15.06
C SER A 447 13.86 -9.71 -15.26
N LEU A 448 14.16 -10.27 -16.43
CA LEU A 448 15.47 -10.73 -16.87
C LEU A 448 15.95 -9.79 -17.98
N VAL A 449 16.71 -8.76 -17.60
CA VAL A 449 16.97 -7.59 -18.47
C VAL A 449 18.45 -7.51 -18.86
N PRO A 450 18.79 -7.73 -20.14
CA PRO A 450 20.14 -7.44 -20.65
C PRO A 450 20.51 -5.98 -20.39
N LEU A 451 21.78 -5.72 -20.04
CA LEU A 451 22.21 -4.35 -19.81
C LEU A 451 22.12 -3.51 -21.09
N PRO A 452 21.42 -2.37 -21.06
CA PRO A 452 21.31 -1.51 -22.23
C PRO A 452 22.64 -0.80 -22.50
N ASP A 453 22.92 -0.55 -23.77
CA ASP A 453 23.87 0.49 -24.16
C ASP A 453 23.30 1.90 -23.85
N PRO A 454 24.11 2.97 -23.92
CA PRO A 454 23.62 4.32 -23.59
C PRO A 454 22.40 4.79 -24.40
N GLY A 455 22.31 4.44 -25.68
CA GLY A 455 21.19 4.86 -26.54
C GLY A 455 19.89 4.11 -26.23
N LEU A 456 20.00 2.81 -25.94
CA LEU A 456 18.87 2.02 -25.46
C LEU A 456 18.43 2.47 -24.06
N LEU A 457 19.37 2.82 -23.17
CA LEU A 457 19.06 3.33 -21.84
C LEU A 457 18.30 4.66 -21.90
N GLU A 458 18.69 5.58 -22.78
CA GLU A 458 17.97 6.83 -23.02
C GLU A 458 16.53 6.57 -23.48
N SER A 459 16.35 5.65 -24.44
CA SER A 459 15.04 5.24 -24.95
C SER A 459 14.16 4.61 -23.85
N MET A 460 14.74 3.70 -23.06
CA MET A 460 14.07 3.08 -21.91
C MET A 460 13.69 4.11 -20.84
N THR A 461 14.54 5.12 -20.63
CA THR A 461 14.27 6.21 -19.70
C THR A 461 13.05 7.02 -20.14
N ALA A 462 12.98 7.39 -21.43
CA ALA A 462 11.84 8.11 -21.98
C ALA A 462 10.53 7.30 -21.83
N VAL A 463 10.57 6.00 -22.11
CA VAL A 463 9.42 5.09 -21.92
C VAL A 463 9.01 5.03 -20.44
N THR A 464 9.96 4.88 -19.53
CA THR A 464 9.70 4.82 -18.08
C THR A 464 9.03 6.08 -17.57
N LEU A 465 9.49 7.25 -18.03
CA LEU A 465 8.90 8.54 -17.66
C LEU A 465 7.47 8.70 -18.17
N MET A 466 7.15 8.16 -19.35
CA MET A 466 5.78 8.15 -19.85
C MET A 466 4.89 7.16 -19.09
N ASN A 467 5.42 5.99 -18.75
CA ASN A 467 4.73 4.96 -17.97
C ASN A 467 4.27 5.46 -16.59
N MET A 468 5.13 6.23 -15.91
CA MET A 468 4.80 6.88 -14.64
C MET A 468 4.03 8.21 -14.81
N ARG A 469 3.75 8.63 -16.05
CA ARG A 469 3.06 9.88 -16.39
C ARG A 469 3.78 11.14 -15.90
N TYR A 470 5.11 11.13 -15.95
CA TYR A 470 6.01 12.20 -15.49
C TYR A 470 5.63 13.61 -16.00
N PRO A 471 5.17 13.82 -17.26
CA PRO A 471 4.74 15.15 -17.69
C PRO A 471 3.63 15.77 -16.82
N ARG A 472 2.71 14.97 -16.26
CA ARG A 472 1.67 15.47 -15.36
C ARG A 472 2.24 15.93 -14.02
N MET A 473 3.32 15.30 -13.55
CA MET A 473 4.02 15.73 -12.35
C MET A 473 4.65 17.12 -12.56
N LEU A 474 5.22 17.36 -13.75
CA LEU A 474 5.74 18.68 -14.11
C LEU A 474 4.62 19.72 -14.18
N ASP A 475 3.48 19.37 -14.79
CA ASP A 475 2.30 20.26 -14.84
C ASP A 475 1.77 20.58 -13.44
N ALA A 476 1.75 19.60 -12.53
CA ALA A 476 1.29 19.77 -11.15
C ALA A 476 2.19 20.69 -10.32
N ALA A 477 3.47 20.86 -10.71
CA ALA A 477 4.42 21.76 -10.07
C ALA A 477 4.31 23.21 -10.58
N LEU A 478 3.54 23.47 -11.65
CA LEU A 478 3.39 24.82 -12.19
C LEU A 478 2.59 25.71 -11.22
N PRO A 479 3.01 26.99 -11.07
CA PRO A 479 2.27 27.93 -10.22
C PRO A 479 0.88 28.23 -10.81
N PRO A 480 -0.05 28.71 -9.96
CA PRO A 480 -1.37 29.15 -10.42
C PRO A 480 -1.21 30.27 -11.44
N ARG A 481 -2.05 30.27 -12.48
CA ARG A 481 -2.06 31.36 -13.45
C ARG A 481 -2.76 32.59 -12.85
N PRO A 482 -2.33 33.81 -13.20
CA PRO A 482 -3.03 35.01 -12.77
C PRO A 482 -4.44 35.07 -13.38
N ASP A 483 -5.35 35.75 -12.66
CA ASP A 483 -6.69 36.14 -13.10
C ASP A 483 -7.56 35.01 -13.67
N GLN A 484 -7.35 33.77 -13.21
CA GLN A 484 -8.22 32.66 -13.62
C GLN A 484 -9.61 32.78 -12.99
N PRO A 485 -10.69 32.53 -13.76
CA PRO A 485 -12.02 32.45 -13.19
C PRO A 485 -12.13 31.24 -12.26
N PRO A 486 -12.94 31.31 -11.19
CA PRO A 486 -13.19 30.16 -10.32
C PRO A 486 -13.75 28.96 -11.08
N ARG A 487 -13.26 27.75 -10.76
CA ARG A 487 -13.72 26.48 -11.33
C ARG A 487 -14.08 25.49 -10.23
N VAL A 488 -14.91 24.48 -10.51
CA VAL A 488 -15.22 23.46 -9.51
C VAL A 488 -13.97 22.68 -9.11
N VAL A 489 -13.19 22.24 -10.10
CA VAL A 489 -11.86 21.65 -9.92
C VAL A 489 -10.89 22.52 -10.73
N PRO A 490 -10.02 23.30 -10.08
CA PRO A 490 -9.01 24.09 -10.76
C PRO A 490 -7.99 23.22 -11.52
N GLU A 491 -7.33 23.79 -12.53
CA GLU A 491 -6.33 23.05 -13.31
C GLU A 491 -4.97 23.04 -12.61
N ARG A 492 -4.68 24.05 -11.78
CA ARG A 492 -3.45 24.16 -10.99
C ARG A 492 -3.75 24.48 -9.53
N ALA A 493 -2.89 24.00 -8.64
CA ALA A 493 -2.98 24.29 -7.21
C ALA A 493 -2.90 25.81 -6.96
N GLY A 494 -3.77 26.33 -6.10
CA GLY A 494 -3.87 27.74 -5.75
C GLY A 494 -4.72 28.59 -6.72
N GLU A 495 -5.17 28.05 -7.85
CA GLU A 495 -6.19 28.71 -8.67
C GLU A 495 -7.55 28.70 -7.93
N PRO A 496 -8.41 29.71 -8.14
CA PRO A 496 -9.64 29.84 -7.37
C PRO A 496 -10.62 28.70 -7.67
N SER A 497 -11.22 28.16 -6.61
CA SER A 497 -12.23 27.11 -6.68
C SER A 497 -13.62 27.66 -6.36
N LEU A 498 -14.66 27.09 -6.99
CA LEU A 498 -16.07 27.29 -6.61
C LEU A 498 -16.42 26.49 -5.34
N ILE A 499 -15.63 25.48 -5.01
CA ILE A 499 -15.75 24.66 -3.80
C ILE A 499 -14.84 25.21 -2.71
N LYS A 500 -15.37 25.38 -1.50
CA LYS A 500 -14.63 25.82 -0.31
C LYS A 500 -14.56 24.76 0.78
N HIS A 501 -15.51 23.82 0.76
CA HIS A 501 -15.65 22.77 1.76
C HIS A 501 -15.69 21.41 1.07
N VAL A 502 -14.79 20.53 1.49
CA VAL A 502 -14.79 19.13 1.08
C VAL A 502 -15.07 18.25 2.29
N VAL A 503 -16.12 17.44 2.20
CA VAL A 503 -16.39 16.35 3.14
C VAL A 503 -15.98 15.05 2.47
N TYR A 504 -15.01 14.36 3.05
CA TYR A 504 -14.46 13.12 2.51
C TYR A 504 -14.80 11.97 3.46
N VAL A 505 -15.60 11.04 2.96
CA VAL A 505 -16.07 9.88 3.71
C VAL A 505 -15.27 8.65 3.31
N ILE A 506 -14.69 7.98 4.29
CA ILE A 506 -13.99 6.70 4.11
C ILE A 506 -14.89 5.59 4.64
N LYS A 507 -15.02 4.52 3.84
CA LYS A 507 -15.92 3.39 4.01
C LYS A 507 -15.14 2.06 3.96
N GLU A 508 -15.78 0.95 4.34
CA GLU A 508 -15.16 -0.38 4.41
C GLU A 508 -16.04 -1.50 3.83
N ASN A 509 -15.42 -2.60 3.45
CA ASN A 509 -14.86 -2.70 2.10
C ASN A 509 -15.84 -3.35 1.11
N ARG A 510 -15.97 -2.85 -0.12
CA ARG A 510 -16.86 -3.47 -1.13
C ARG A 510 -16.35 -3.32 -2.55
N THR A 511 -16.66 -4.30 -3.39
CA THR A 511 -16.52 -4.14 -4.85
C THR A 511 -17.73 -3.42 -5.45
N TYR A 512 -17.56 -2.90 -6.67
CA TYR A 512 -18.66 -2.22 -7.38
C TYR A 512 -19.87 -3.14 -7.57
N ASP A 513 -19.66 -4.35 -8.08
CA ASP A 513 -20.76 -5.26 -8.37
C ASP A 513 -21.52 -5.75 -7.13
N GLN A 514 -20.87 -5.83 -5.96
CA GLN A 514 -21.53 -6.22 -4.71
C GLN A 514 -22.67 -5.28 -4.31
N VAL A 515 -22.53 -3.99 -4.63
CA VAL A 515 -23.44 -2.92 -4.19
C VAL A 515 -24.23 -2.31 -5.35
N LEU A 516 -23.57 -1.93 -6.44
CA LEU A 516 -24.16 -1.16 -7.55
C LEU A 516 -24.33 -1.98 -8.83
N GLY A 517 -24.08 -3.29 -8.78
CA GLY A 517 -24.20 -4.19 -9.93
C GLY A 517 -25.62 -4.25 -10.52
N ASP A 518 -26.64 -3.86 -9.77
CA ASP A 518 -28.04 -3.79 -10.19
C ASP A 518 -28.47 -2.46 -10.82
N ILE A 519 -27.57 -1.48 -10.97
CA ILE A 519 -27.86 -0.21 -11.69
C ILE A 519 -27.66 -0.39 -13.21
N PRO A 520 -28.73 -0.39 -14.04
CA PRO A 520 -28.62 -0.78 -15.45
C PRO A 520 -27.81 0.16 -16.34
N THR A 521 -27.63 1.42 -15.94
CA THR A 521 -26.89 2.43 -16.72
C THR A 521 -25.38 2.38 -16.50
N GLY A 522 -24.91 1.63 -15.50
CA GLY A 522 -23.49 1.41 -15.26
C GLY A 522 -23.02 0.09 -15.84
N ASN A 523 -21.71 -0.07 -15.93
CA ASN A 523 -21.08 -1.34 -16.26
C ASN A 523 -21.10 -2.29 -15.05
N GLY A 524 -22.28 -2.78 -14.64
CA GLY A 524 -22.47 -3.66 -13.48
C GLY A 524 -23.09 -5.02 -13.83
N ASP A 525 -22.81 -6.04 -13.01
CA ASP A 525 -23.46 -7.35 -13.12
C ASP A 525 -24.46 -7.60 -11.98
N PRO A 526 -25.78 -7.60 -12.24
CA PRO A 526 -26.80 -7.79 -11.21
C PRO A 526 -26.77 -9.20 -10.58
N ARG A 527 -26.14 -10.18 -11.22
CA ARG A 527 -25.98 -11.53 -10.67
C ARG A 527 -25.06 -11.53 -9.45
N LEU A 528 -24.10 -10.62 -9.44
CA LEU A 528 -23.11 -10.44 -8.37
C LEU A 528 -23.59 -9.49 -7.26
N CYS A 529 -24.64 -8.71 -7.49
CA CYS A 529 -25.18 -7.77 -6.51
C CYS A 529 -25.84 -8.48 -5.31
N ILE A 530 -25.33 -8.23 -4.10
CA ILE A 530 -25.87 -8.75 -2.83
C ILE A 530 -26.44 -7.66 -1.92
N PHE A 531 -25.98 -6.42 -2.06
CA PHE A 531 -26.42 -5.25 -1.29
C PHE A 531 -27.05 -4.16 -2.17
N GLY A 532 -27.84 -4.58 -3.17
CA GLY A 532 -28.51 -3.68 -4.12
C GLY A 532 -29.55 -2.75 -3.49
N GLU A 533 -30.36 -2.09 -4.32
CA GLU A 533 -31.21 -0.96 -3.92
C GLU A 533 -32.18 -1.24 -2.77
N LYS A 534 -32.55 -2.51 -2.55
CA LYS A 534 -33.37 -2.89 -1.40
C LYS A 534 -32.64 -2.61 -0.08
N VAL A 535 -31.33 -2.83 -0.01
CA VAL A 535 -30.49 -2.61 1.17
C VAL A 535 -29.91 -1.20 1.18
N THR A 536 -29.51 -0.68 0.01
CA THR A 536 -28.79 0.60 -0.13
C THR A 536 -29.56 1.66 -0.93
N PRO A 537 -30.80 2.01 -0.54
CA PRO A 537 -31.62 2.92 -1.32
C PRO A 537 -31.06 4.35 -1.40
N ASN A 538 -30.27 4.82 -0.42
CA ASN A 538 -29.66 6.16 -0.47
C ASN A 538 -28.45 6.20 -1.41
N LEU A 539 -27.55 5.22 -1.37
CA LEU A 539 -26.40 5.13 -2.28
C LEU A 539 -26.87 5.05 -3.75
N HIS A 540 -27.90 4.24 -4.01
CA HIS A 540 -28.54 4.17 -5.34
C HIS A 540 -29.17 5.50 -5.76
N LYS A 541 -29.82 6.19 -4.83
CA LYS A 541 -30.40 7.52 -5.09
C LYS A 541 -29.33 8.57 -5.36
N ILE A 542 -28.21 8.54 -4.63
CA ILE A 542 -27.06 9.43 -4.85
C ILE A 542 -26.52 9.21 -6.27
N CYS A 543 -26.30 7.96 -6.69
CA CYS A 543 -25.82 7.64 -8.04
C CYS A 543 -26.74 8.17 -9.15
N ARG A 544 -28.07 8.07 -8.96
CA ARG A 544 -29.05 8.55 -9.94
C ARG A 544 -29.17 10.07 -10.00
N GLU A 545 -29.08 10.74 -8.86
CA GLU A 545 -29.27 12.19 -8.77
C GLU A 545 -28.01 13.00 -9.08
N PHE A 546 -26.84 12.45 -8.77
CA PHE A 546 -25.55 13.08 -8.99
C PHE A 546 -24.85 12.48 -10.21
N ALA A 547 -23.95 11.53 -10.00
CA ALA A 547 -23.31 10.77 -11.06
C ALA A 547 -23.09 9.33 -10.60
N LEU A 548 -23.19 8.40 -11.55
CA LEU A 548 -22.79 7.00 -11.33
C LEU A 548 -21.34 6.83 -11.77
N LEU A 549 -20.45 6.46 -10.86
CA LEU A 549 -19.06 6.18 -11.18
C LEU A 549 -18.88 4.67 -11.33
N ASP A 550 -18.76 4.21 -12.56
CA ASP A 550 -18.68 2.78 -12.88
C ASP A 550 -17.25 2.31 -13.22
N ASN A 551 -16.23 3.11 -12.94
CA ASN A 551 -14.85 2.75 -13.28
C ASN A 551 -13.86 3.29 -12.24
N THR A 552 -14.09 3.00 -10.95
CA THR A 552 -13.23 3.46 -9.85
C THR A 552 -12.50 2.29 -9.18
N TYR A 553 -11.24 2.47 -8.82
CA TYR A 553 -10.36 1.40 -8.33
C TYR A 553 -9.64 1.74 -7.02
N CYS A 554 -9.53 0.75 -6.14
CA CYS A 554 -8.62 0.79 -5.02
C CYS A 554 -7.18 0.53 -5.51
N CYS A 555 -6.22 1.30 -4.99
CA CYS A 555 -4.79 1.02 -5.18
C CYS A 555 -4.23 0.00 -4.16
N SER A 556 -5.04 -0.33 -3.16
CA SER A 556 -4.79 -1.23 -2.04
C SER A 556 -5.29 -2.65 -2.31
N THR A 557 -4.95 -3.57 -1.40
CA THR A 557 -5.50 -4.93 -1.40
C THR A 557 -6.15 -5.32 -0.08
N GLN A 558 -5.90 -4.58 1.00
CA GLN A 558 -6.38 -4.79 2.37
C GLN A 558 -6.49 -3.44 3.09
N SER A 559 -7.22 -3.34 4.20
CA SER A 559 -7.45 -2.03 4.84
C SER A 559 -6.18 -1.37 5.38
N ALA A 560 -5.18 -2.16 5.81
CA ALA A 560 -3.90 -1.62 6.27
C ALA A 560 -3.16 -0.79 5.20
N ASP A 561 -3.17 -1.20 3.93
CA ASP A 561 -2.64 -0.37 2.84
C ASP A 561 -3.71 0.57 2.26
N GLY A 562 -4.99 0.20 2.34
CA GLY A 562 -6.16 1.02 1.97
C GLY A 562 -6.15 2.39 2.61
N HIS A 563 -6.09 2.43 3.94
CA HIS A 563 -6.04 3.67 4.70
C HIS A 563 -4.80 4.55 4.39
N GLN A 564 -3.67 3.95 3.98
CA GLN A 564 -2.53 4.75 3.51
C GLN A 564 -2.82 5.39 2.15
N TRP A 565 -3.44 4.65 1.23
CA TRP A 565 -3.80 5.18 -0.09
C TRP A 565 -4.89 6.25 -0.01
N THR A 566 -5.89 6.09 0.86
CA THR A 566 -7.00 7.04 1.01
C THR A 566 -6.58 8.34 1.68
N ASP A 567 -5.53 8.34 2.53
CA ASP A 567 -5.12 9.53 3.31
C ASP A 567 -3.75 10.10 2.94
N SER A 568 -2.86 9.32 2.33
CA SER A 568 -1.51 9.73 1.90
C SER A 568 -1.27 9.60 0.38
N ALA A 569 -2.24 9.10 -0.39
CA ALA A 569 -2.09 8.78 -1.83
C ALA A 569 -0.98 7.77 -2.17
N ILE A 570 -0.30 7.15 -1.19
CA ILE A 570 0.83 6.25 -1.41
C ILE A 570 0.99 5.29 -0.24
N ALA A 571 1.30 4.02 -0.53
CA ALA A 571 1.85 3.08 0.45
C ALA A 571 3.38 3.10 0.37
N ASN A 572 4.06 3.16 1.52
CA ASN A 572 5.52 3.18 1.56
C ASN A 572 6.13 1.77 1.42
N GLY A 573 7.43 1.66 1.15
CA GLY A 573 8.05 0.36 0.89
C GLY A 573 8.08 -0.58 2.09
N TYR A 574 7.95 -0.07 3.32
CA TYR A 574 7.77 -0.88 4.51
C TYR A 574 6.38 -1.54 4.51
N MET A 575 5.33 -0.77 4.20
CA MET A 575 3.96 -1.28 4.04
C MET A 575 3.89 -2.36 2.97
N GLU A 576 4.48 -2.12 1.80
CA GLU A 576 4.42 -3.03 0.65
C GLU A 576 5.02 -4.42 0.96
N ARG A 577 6.08 -4.45 1.77
CA ARG A 577 6.67 -5.70 2.27
C ARG A 577 5.84 -6.33 3.39
N GLN A 578 5.24 -5.54 4.30
CA GLN A 578 4.32 -6.04 5.34
C GLN A 578 3.10 -6.75 4.74
N VAL A 579 2.44 -6.14 3.75
CA VAL A 579 1.29 -6.75 3.06
C VAL A 579 1.69 -8.07 2.41
N THR A 580 2.93 -8.17 1.91
CA THR A 580 3.43 -9.39 1.25
C THR A 580 3.76 -10.51 2.23
N SER A 581 4.36 -10.19 3.37
CA SER A 581 4.75 -11.19 4.39
C SER A 581 3.66 -11.49 5.43
N GLY A 582 2.43 -11.00 5.22
CA GLY A 582 1.31 -11.24 6.14
C GLY A 582 1.42 -10.47 7.46
N PHE A 583 1.83 -9.20 7.41
CA PHE A 583 1.85 -8.26 8.54
C PHE A 583 2.63 -8.74 9.79
N PRO A 584 3.88 -9.22 9.62
CA PRO A 584 4.57 -9.89 10.72
C PRO A 584 4.90 -8.96 11.90
N ARG A 585 5.00 -7.64 11.70
CA ARG A 585 5.21 -6.67 12.79
C ARG A 585 3.92 -6.09 13.36
N SER A 586 2.95 -5.78 12.52
CA SER A 586 1.73 -5.00 12.85
C SER A 586 0.76 -5.03 11.68
N TYR A 587 -0.53 -4.82 11.95
CA TYR A 587 -1.56 -4.50 10.94
C TYR A 587 -1.86 -2.98 11.00
N PRO A 588 -1.12 -2.15 10.24
CA PRO A 588 -1.05 -0.70 10.45
C PRO A 588 -2.24 0.10 9.87
N GLY A 589 -3.39 0.04 10.53
CA GLY A 589 -4.57 0.87 10.21
C GLY A 589 -4.93 1.91 11.29
N GLY A 590 -4.20 1.94 12.41
CA GLY A 590 -4.51 2.87 13.52
C GLY A 590 -5.90 2.70 14.15
N LYS A 591 -6.53 1.54 13.97
CA LYS A 591 -7.84 1.20 14.52
C LYS A 591 -7.77 0.35 15.80
N ALA A 592 -6.59 -0.21 16.09
CA ALA A 592 -6.25 -0.91 17.33
C ALA A 592 -4.84 -0.52 17.80
N GLU A 593 -4.49 -0.81 19.06
CA GLU A 593 -3.20 -0.39 19.61
C GLU A 593 -2.00 -1.04 18.92
N ASP A 594 -2.15 -2.26 18.41
CA ASP A 594 -1.15 -3.00 17.65
C ASP A 594 -1.00 -2.51 16.21
N GLY A 595 -2.02 -1.80 15.70
CA GLY A 595 -1.99 -1.11 14.42
C GLY A 595 -1.36 0.30 14.45
N MET A 596 -0.80 0.72 15.58
CA MET A 596 0.05 1.91 15.65
C MET A 596 1.48 1.55 15.21
N ASP A 597 1.88 2.05 14.04
CA ASP A 597 3.20 1.80 13.48
C ASP A 597 3.71 3.00 12.66
N ALA A 598 4.60 3.79 13.25
CA ALA A 598 5.13 4.98 12.61
C ALA A 598 6.07 4.70 11.42
N LEU A 599 6.52 3.45 11.22
CA LEU A 599 7.29 3.03 10.04
C LEU A 599 6.38 2.83 8.81
N ALA A 600 5.08 2.63 9.01
CA ALA A 600 4.10 2.49 7.94
C ALA A 600 3.71 3.81 7.28
N TRP A 601 3.90 4.93 7.97
CA TRP A 601 3.43 6.24 7.50
C TRP A 601 4.36 6.79 6.42
N ALA A 602 3.79 7.36 5.36
CA ALA A 602 4.56 7.94 4.26
C ALA A 602 5.31 9.21 4.70
N SER A 603 6.54 9.40 4.27
CA SER A 603 7.35 10.58 4.67
C SER A 603 6.80 11.90 4.11
N SER A 604 6.00 11.84 3.05
CA SER A 604 5.21 12.98 2.55
C SER A 604 4.14 13.46 3.53
N GLY A 605 3.79 12.64 4.54
CA GLY A 605 2.68 12.90 5.45
C GLY A 605 1.32 12.60 4.84
N PHE A 606 0.30 12.98 5.58
CA PHE A 606 -1.10 12.76 5.24
C PHE A 606 -1.78 14.05 4.78
N ILE A 607 -2.98 13.94 4.20
CA ILE A 607 -3.71 15.11 3.67
C ILE A 607 -4.00 16.17 4.75
N TRP A 608 -4.17 15.79 6.02
CA TRP A 608 -4.34 16.75 7.11
C TRP A 608 -3.05 17.47 7.49
N ASP A 609 -1.89 16.84 7.34
CA ASP A 609 -0.60 17.51 7.53
C ASP A 609 -0.41 18.57 6.44
N HIS A 610 -0.77 18.23 5.21
CA HIS A 610 -0.78 19.16 4.08
C HIS A 610 -1.75 20.32 4.29
N ALA A 611 -2.98 20.04 4.74
CA ALA A 611 -3.95 21.07 5.08
C ALA A 611 -3.40 22.02 6.16
N ALA A 612 -2.82 21.48 7.23
CA ALA A 612 -2.25 22.25 8.32
C ALA A 612 -1.09 23.17 7.88
N VAL A 613 -0.18 22.66 7.05
CA VAL A 613 0.96 23.46 6.54
C VAL A 613 0.52 24.62 5.66
N HIS A 614 -0.59 24.48 4.94
CA HIS A 614 -1.10 25.50 4.01
C HIS A 614 -2.24 26.35 4.60
N GLY A 615 -2.52 26.22 5.90
CA GLY A 615 -3.55 27.02 6.57
C GLY A 615 -4.99 26.65 6.17
N VAL A 616 -5.20 25.47 5.60
CA VAL A 616 -6.52 24.91 5.28
C VAL A 616 -7.10 24.32 6.56
N SER A 617 -8.32 24.76 6.94
CA SER A 617 -8.97 24.28 8.16
C SER A 617 -9.41 22.83 8.02
N PHE A 618 -9.20 22.05 9.08
CA PHE A 618 -9.38 20.60 9.07
C PHE A 618 -10.18 20.09 10.28
N ARG A 619 -11.02 19.07 10.06
CA ARG A 619 -11.76 18.36 11.10
C ARG A 619 -11.88 16.87 10.80
N ASN A 620 -11.74 16.04 11.82
CA ASN A 620 -11.81 14.58 11.69
C ASN A 620 -12.88 13.95 12.58
N TYR A 621 -13.66 13.03 12.03
CA TYR A 621 -14.67 12.21 12.70
C TYR A 621 -14.36 10.72 12.50
N GLY A 622 -13.48 10.17 13.34
CA GLY A 622 -13.26 8.72 13.49
C GLY A 622 -12.11 8.11 12.70
N GLU A 623 -11.54 8.82 11.70
CA GLU A 623 -10.42 8.30 10.92
C GLU A 623 -9.12 8.33 11.73
N TRP A 624 -8.31 7.26 11.72
CA TRP A 624 -7.16 7.09 12.63
C TRP A 624 -7.44 7.34 14.13
N MET A 625 -8.64 6.98 14.61
CA MET A 625 -9.06 7.09 16.01
C MET A 625 -9.31 5.72 16.65
N LEU A 626 -8.76 5.52 17.85
CA LEU A 626 -8.99 4.33 18.67
C LEU A 626 -10.26 4.52 19.51
N THR A 627 -11.16 3.53 19.46
CA THR A 627 -12.45 3.58 20.15
C THR A 627 -12.30 3.32 21.66
N GLU A 628 -12.92 4.19 22.46
CA GLU A 628 -13.04 4.10 23.92
C GLU A 628 -14.52 4.16 24.38
N ALA A 629 -15.43 3.74 23.49
CA ALA A 629 -16.86 3.67 23.78
C ALA A 629 -17.18 2.58 24.80
N GLY A 630 -18.28 2.78 25.52
CA GLY A 630 -18.71 1.86 26.57
C GLY A 630 -19.96 2.32 27.30
N TRP A 631 -20.26 1.66 28.41
CA TRP A 631 -21.34 2.08 29.31
C TRP A 631 -21.01 3.38 30.02
N THR A 632 -22.00 4.24 30.21
CA THR A 632 -21.87 5.43 31.06
C THR A 632 -21.68 5.04 32.53
N ASP A 633 -22.27 3.92 32.98
CA ASP A 633 -22.05 3.36 34.31
C ASP A 633 -20.71 2.59 34.38
N PRO A 634 -19.69 3.09 35.11
CA PRO A 634 -18.38 2.44 35.21
C PRO A 634 -18.41 1.11 35.96
N LYS A 635 -19.52 0.75 36.63
CA LYS A 635 -19.69 -0.55 37.29
C LYS A 635 -19.93 -1.68 36.29
N ARG A 636 -20.46 -1.37 35.11
CA ARG A 636 -20.62 -2.34 34.02
C ARG A 636 -19.27 -2.59 33.37
N LYS A 637 -18.83 -3.85 33.39
CA LYS A 637 -17.51 -4.27 32.89
C LYS A 637 -17.59 -4.95 31.53
N ASP A 638 -18.77 -5.39 31.13
CA ASP A 638 -19.10 -5.79 29.76
C ASP A 638 -19.04 -4.59 28.81
N LYS A 639 -18.91 -4.85 27.51
CA LYS A 639 -19.06 -3.82 26.47
C LYS A 639 -20.51 -3.77 25.99
N PRO A 640 -21.08 -2.57 25.72
CA PRO A 640 -22.38 -2.48 25.06
C PRO A 640 -22.33 -3.15 23.69
N LYS A 641 -23.44 -3.78 23.31
CA LYS A 641 -23.65 -4.38 22.00
C LYS A 641 -24.39 -3.41 21.08
N TRP A 642 -24.53 -3.78 19.82
CA TRP A 642 -25.33 -3.05 18.84
C TRP A 642 -26.71 -2.63 19.35
N GLU A 643 -27.50 -3.57 19.87
CA GLU A 643 -28.86 -3.31 20.36
C GLU A 643 -28.86 -2.29 21.50
N ASP A 644 -27.83 -2.28 22.35
CA ASP A 644 -27.70 -1.33 23.45
C ASP A 644 -27.47 0.09 22.94
N PHE A 645 -26.55 0.28 21.99
CA PHE A 645 -26.29 1.57 21.35
C PHE A 645 -27.52 2.05 20.57
N LEU A 646 -28.15 1.17 19.79
CA LEU A 646 -29.33 1.51 18.99
C LEU A 646 -30.52 1.89 19.88
N THR A 647 -30.77 1.14 20.95
CA THR A 647 -31.84 1.45 21.91
C THR A 647 -31.58 2.77 22.64
N ASP A 648 -30.34 3.00 23.08
CA ASP A 648 -29.97 4.25 23.73
C ASP A 648 -30.13 5.45 22.79
N HIS A 649 -29.75 5.28 21.52
CA HIS A 649 -29.95 6.27 20.47
C HIS A 649 -31.44 6.58 20.23
N GLN A 650 -32.30 5.56 20.16
CA GLN A 650 -33.74 5.72 19.93
C GLN A 650 -34.48 6.33 21.14
N THR A 651 -34.06 6.00 22.35
CA THR A 651 -34.74 6.40 23.59
C THR A 651 -34.19 7.67 24.22
N GLY A 652 -32.92 8.02 23.93
CA GLY A 652 -32.21 9.13 24.56
C GLY A 652 -31.91 8.90 26.04
N ALA A 653 -31.79 7.65 26.49
CA ALA A 653 -31.64 7.30 27.90
C ALA A 653 -30.26 7.66 28.50
N GLY A 654 -29.22 7.85 27.67
CA GLY A 654 -27.87 8.20 28.08
C GLY A 654 -27.09 7.04 28.72
N LEU A 655 -27.44 5.80 28.37
CA LEU A 655 -26.84 4.58 28.92
C LEU A 655 -25.45 4.31 28.36
N THR A 656 -25.19 4.73 27.12
CA THR A 656 -23.92 4.50 26.42
C THR A 656 -23.15 5.81 26.25
N ARG A 657 -21.82 5.68 26.13
CA ARG A 657 -20.89 6.78 25.90
C ARG A 657 -20.04 6.48 24.68
N LEU A 658 -20.05 7.39 23.70
CA LEU A 658 -19.08 7.40 22.61
C LEU A 658 -17.84 8.19 23.02
N ALA A 659 -16.67 7.60 22.80
CA ALA A 659 -15.40 8.28 23.01
C ALA A 659 -14.31 7.68 22.12
N SER A 660 -13.29 8.49 21.82
CA SER A 660 -12.09 8.03 21.12
C SER A 660 -10.86 8.87 21.45
N ARG A 661 -9.69 8.28 21.16
CA ARG A 661 -8.38 8.94 21.22
C ARG A 661 -7.61 8.71 19.91
N PRO A 662 -6.67 9.60 19.53
CA PRO A 662 -5.93 9.44 18.29
C PRO A 662 -4.98 8.23 18.32
N ALA A 663 -4.85 7.54 17.19
CA ALA A 663 -3.74 6.61 16.94
C ALA A 663 -2.47 7.35 16.48
N ILE A 664 -2.64 8.49 15.80
CA ILE A 664 -1.58 9.42 15.41
C ILE A 664 -1.71 10.66 16.30
N GLU A 665 -0.84 10.81 17.30
CA GLU A 665 -1.00 11.80 18.38
C GLU A 665 -1.31 13.22 17.87
N THR A 666 -0.64 13.65 16.81
CA THR A 666 -0.74 14.99 16.20
C THR A 666 -2.10 15.26 15.57
N LEU A 667 -2.83 14.22 15.16
CA LEU A 667 -4.19 14.30 14.63
C LEU A 667 -5.21 14.73 15.69
N GLY A 668 -4.92 14.43 16.96
CA GLY A 668 -5.87 14.53 18.07
C GLY A 668 -6.39 15.93 18.40
N LYS A 669 -5.78 17.00 17.87
CA LYS A 669 -6.25 18.39 18.03
C LYS A 669 -7.33 18.78 17.01
N TRP A 670 -7.41 18.07 15.90
CA TRP A 670 -8.44 18.27 14.86
C TRP A 670 -9.56 17.24 14.95
N SER A 671 -9.37 16.14 15.70
CA SER A 671 -10.37 15.10 15.86
C SER A 671 -11.46 15.45 16.86
N LYS A 672 -12.69 15.07 16.53
CA LYS A 672 -13.82 14.99 17.46
C LYS A 672 -13.62 13.76 18.36
N ARG A 673 -13.73 13.92 19.68
CA ARG A 673 -13.42 12.85 20.67
C ARG A 673 -14.64 12.21 21.32
N ASP A 674 -15.82 12.79 21.16
CA ASP A 674 -17.14 12.27 21.54
C ASP A 674 -17.83 11.56 20.36
N THR A 675 -17.03 10.96 19.49
CA THR A 675 -17.39 9.96 18.49
C THR A 675 -16.37 8.83 18.55
N VAL A 676 -16.52 7.80 17.73
CA VAL A 676 -15.68 6.59 17.72
C VAL A 676 -14.93 6.44 16.40
N GLY A 677 -13.89 5.63 16.40
CA GLY A 677 -13.30 5.11 15.16
C GLY A 677 -13.95 3.77 14.79
N TRP A 678 -13.12 2.75 14.57
CA TRP A 678 -13.57 1.39 14.32
C TRP A 678 -14.29 0.80 15.53
N ASP A 679 -15.57 0.43 15.34
CA ASP A 679 -16.36 -0.42 16.24
C ASP A 679 -17.67 -0.80 15.54
N LEU A 680 -17.78 -2.05 15.11
CA LEU A 680 -18.96 -2.54 14.39
C LEU A 680 -20.21 -2.68 15.28
N ASN A 681 -20.10 -2.48 16.60
CA ASN A 681 -21.26 -2.42 17.48
C ASN A 681 -21.89 -1.01 17.53
N VAL A 682 -21.16 0.03 17.12
CA VAL A 682 -21.72 1.39 17.09
C VAL A 682 -22.36 1.62 15.72
N PRO A 683 -23.66 1.96 15.64
CA PRO A 683 -24.30 2.32 14.38
C PRO A 683 -23.68 3.56 13.71
N ASP A 684 -23.51 3.53 12.39
CA ASP A 684 -22.98 4.62 11.57
C ASP A 684 -23.92 5.83 11.59
N ILE A 685 -25.23 5.63 11.79
CA ILE A 685 -26.14 6.75 12.02
C ILE A 685 -25.70 7.60 13.23
N MET A 686 -25.14 7.00 14.29
CA MET A 686 -24.64 7.76 15.44
C MET A 686 -23.35 8.55 15.09
N ARG A 687 -22.50 8.01 14.21
CA ARG A 687 -21.31 8.70 13.68
C ARG A 687 -21.72 9.88 12.80
N ALA A 688 -22.66 9.66 11.88
CA ALA A 688 -23.24 10.71 11.03
C ALA A 688 -23.90 11.82 11.87
N GLU A 689 -24.63 11.47 12.92
CA GLU A 689 -25.22 12.47 13.82
C GLU A 689 -24.20 13.29 14.59
N ALA A 690 -23.06 12.71 14.98
CA ALA A 690 -21.99 13.47 15.62
C ALA A 690 -21.47 14.59 14.70
N PHE A 691 -21.29 14.28 13.41
CA PHE A 691 -20.99 15.28 12.39
C PHE A 691 -22.14 16.29 12.21
N ILE A 692 -23.39 15.82 12.02
CA ILE A 692 -24.55 16.69 11.76
C ILE A 692 -24.81 17.66 12.93
N ARG A 693 -24.61 17.23 14.17
CA ARG A 693 -24.73 18.09 15.36
C ARG A 693 -23.72 19.25 15.30
N GLU A 694 -22.48 18.98 14.92
CA GLU A 694 -21.45 20.02 14.80
C GLU A 694 -21.63 20.87 13.53
N LEU A 695 -22.14 20.29 12.43
CA LEU A 695 -22.54 21.02 11.22
C LEU A 695 -23.55 22.13 11.57
N ARG A 696 -24.57 21.83 12.37
CA ARG A 696 -25.54 22.84 12.83
C ARG A 696 -24.90 23.97 13.65
N GLN A 697 -23.79 23.68 14.35
CA GLN A 697 -23.02 24.71 15.04
C GLN A 697 -22.21 25.53 14.03
N PHE A 698 -21.53 24.88 13.09
CA PHE A 698 -20.83 25.56 12.01
C PHE A 698 -21.74 26.48 11.20
N GLU A 699 -23.00 26.12 10.97
CA GLU A 699 -23.96 26.98 10.26
C GLU A 699 -24.23 28.31 10.99
N LYS A 700 -24.32 28.25 12.32
CA LYS A 700 -24.49 29.43 13.18
C LYS A 700 -23.25 30.31 13.13
N ASP A 701 -22.07 29.68 13.19
CA ASP A 701 -20.78 30.36 13.26
C ASP A 701 -20.27 30.81 11.89
N GLY A 702 -20.80 30.24 10.80
CA GLY A 702 -20.35 30.46 9.43
C GLY A 702 -18.98 29.85 9.12
N SER A 703 -18.61 28.77 9.83
CA SER A 703 -17.21 28.30 9.91
C SER A 703 -17.03 26.80 9.65
N LEU A 704 -17.73 26.23 8.65
CA LEU A 704 -17.48 24.85 8.24
C LEU A 704 -16.00 24.70 7.86
N PRO A 705 -15.28 23.65 8.33
CA PRO A 705 -13.90 23.41 7.92
C PRO A 705 -13.79 23.22 6.41
N ALA A 706 -12.65 23.61 5.84
CA ALA A 706 -12.39 23.45 4.42
C ALA A 706 -12.21 21.97 4.04
N LEU A 707 -11.62 21.16 4.93
CA LEU A 707 -11.54 19.71 4.81
C LEU A 707 -12.14 19.02 6.03
N THR A 708 -13.03 18.05 5.82
CA THR A 708 -13.61 17.22 6.86
C THR A 708 -13.48 15.74 6.49
N LEU A 709 -12.90 14.90 7.36
CA LEU A 709 -12.93 13.44 7.24
C LEU A 709 -14.05 12.84 8.08
N LEU A 710 -14.77 11.87 7.53
CA LEU A 710 -15.78 11.09 8.23
C LEU A 710 -15.59 9.60 7.95
N PHE A 711 -15.48 8.78 8.99
CA PHE A 711 -15.34 7.33 8.84
C PHE A 711 -16.67 6.62 9.11
N LEU A 712 -17.14 5.83 8.14
CA LEU A 712 -18.39 5.04 8.23
C LEU A 712 -18.10 3.56 7.87
N PRO A 713 -17.67 2.72 8.83
CA PRO A 713 -17.15 1.38 8.55
C PRO A 713 -18.18 0.23 8.57
N ASN A 714 -19.45 0.46 8.91
CA ASN A 714 -20.35 -0.66 9.20
C ASN A 714 -20.70 -1.52 7.98
N ASP A 715 -20.44 -1.02 6.77
CA ASP A 715 -20.54 -1.82 5.57
C ASP A 715 -19.49 -2.92 5.45
N HIS A 716 -18.45 -2.98 6.31
CA HIS A 716 -17.58 -4.14 6.48
C HIS A 716 -18.36 -5.38 6.96
N THR A 717 -19.40 -5.16 7.79
CA THR A 717 -20.23 -6.16 8.47
C THR A 717 -19.51 -7.04 9.49
N GLY A 718 -20.28 -7.62 10.40
CA GLY A 718 -19.86 -8.61 11.38
C GLY A 718 -20.27 -10.04 11.01
N GLY A 719 -20.46 -10.33 9.71
CA GLY A 719 -20.93 -11.63 9.23
C GLY A 719 -22.29 -12.04 9.81
N THR A 720 -22.48 -13.33 10.06
CA THR A 720 -23.72 -13.89 10.62
C THR A 720 -23.62 -14.24 12.11
N ARG A 721 -22.80 -13.49 12.88
CA ARG A 721 -22.63 -13.69 14.34
C ARG A 721 -23.97 -13.61 15.06
N GLY A 722 -24.26 -14.59 15.91
CA GLY A 722 -25.51 -14.62 16.69
C GLY A 722 -25.69 -13.39 17.57
N LEU A 723 -26.92 -12.84 17.60
CA LEU A 723 -27.29 -11.62 18.35
C LEU A 723 -26.54 -10.34 17.91
N HIS A 724 -25.84 -10.39 16.79
CA HIS A 724 -25.27 -9.23 16.10
C HIS A 724 -26.24 -8.81 14.97
N PRO A 725 -26.28 -7.54 14.53
CA PRO A 725 -27.04 -7.15 13.34
C PRO A 725 -26.69 -8.01 12.14
N THR A 726 -27.71 -8.32 11.32
CA THR A 726 -27.51 -9.02 10.05
C THR A 726 -26.62 -8.19 9.11
N PRO A 727 -25.91 -8.81 8.15
CA PRO A 727 -25.14 -8.05 7.16
C PRO A 727 -25.96 -6.98 6.44
N ALA A 728 -27.20 -7.31 6.06
CA ALA A 728 -28.12 -6.37 5.43
C ALA A 728 -28.49 -5.19 6.35
N ALA A 729 -28.62 -5.40 7.66
CA ALA A 729 -28.92 -4.33 8.62
C ALA A 729 -27.74 -3.38 8.79
N GLN A 730 -26.51 -3.88 8.84
CA GLN A 730 -25.31 -3.03 8.95
C GLN A 730 -25.05 -2.22 7.69
N VAL A 731 -25.19 -2.82 6.50
CA VAL A 731 -25.07 -2.08 5.24
C VAL A 731 -26.21 -1.07 5.07
N ALA A 732 -27.42 -1.36 5.57
CA ALA A 732 -28.52 -0.40 5.57
C ALA A 732 -28.33 0.76 6.57
N ASP A 733 -27.70 0.51 7.72
CA ASP A 733 -27.30 1.56 8.67
C ASP A 733 -26.27 2.51 8.05
N ASN A 734 -25.26 1.94 7.40
CA ASN A 734 -24.25 2.69 6.66
C ASN A 734 -24.84 3.49 5.48
N ASP A 735 -25.76 2.90 4.69
CA ASP A 735 -26.51 3.60 3.64
C ASP A 735 -27.33 4.77 4.18
N LEU A 736 -28.04 4.56 5.30
CA LEU A 736 -28.84 5.61 5.93
C LEU A 736 -27.95 6.73 6.46
N ALA A 737 -26.82 6.41 7.09
CA ALA A 737 -25.83 7.39 7.55
C ALA A 737 -25.31 8.25 6.39
N MET A 738 -24.99 7.65 5.24
CA MET A 738 -24.62 8.36 4.03
C MET A 738 -25.74 9.29 3.53
N GLY A 739 -26.99 8.79 3.49
CA GLY A 739 -28.15 9.60 3.14
C GLY A 739 -28.33 10.81 4.06
N MET A 740 -28.21 10.61 5.38
CA MET A 740 -28.33 11.65 6.41
C MET A 740 -27.27 12.74 6.24
N VAL A 741 -26.02 12.36 5.98
CA VAL A 741 -24.91 13.31 5.78
C VAL A 741 -25.15 14.16 4.53
N VAL A 742 -25.48 13.54 3.40
CA VAL A 742 -25.74 14.26 2.13
C VAL A 742 -26.97 15.17 2.26
N GLU A 743 -28.05 14.70 2.90
CA GLU A 743 -29.22 15.53 3.16
C GLU A 743 -28.87 16.75 4.02
N ALA A 744 -28.19 16.53 5.16
CA ALA A 744 -27.82 17.61 6.08
C ALA A 744 -26.93 18.66 5.40
N LEU A 745 -25.94 18.22 4.62
CA LEU A 745 -25.09 19.12 3.83
C LEU A 745 -25.90 19.89 2.79
N SER A 746 -26.78 19.22 2.05
CA SER A 746 -27.56 19.84 0.97
C SER A 746 -28.61 20.85 1.43
N ARG A 747 -29.03 20.76 2.70
CA ARG A 747 -29.92 21.73 3.35
C ARG A 747 -29.16 22.83 4.06
N SER A 748 -27.84 22.67 4.25
CA SER A 748 -27.03 23.64 4.94
C SER A 748 -26.78 24.89 4.10
N ARG A 749 -26.50 26.01 4.75
CA ARG A 749 -26.09 27.25 4.06
C ARG A 749 -24.78 27.12 3.25
N PHE A 750 -24.00 26.06 3.48
CA PHE A 750 -22.72 25.77 2.82
C PHE A 750 -22.89 24.97 1.53
N TRP A 751 -24.09 24.45 1.22
CA TRP A 751 -24.27 23.51 0.10
C TRP A 751 -23.72 24.03 -1.24
N LYS A 752 -23.93 25.32 -1.51
CA LYS A 752 -23.53 26.00 -2.76
C LYS A 752 -22.03 25.94 -3.08
N ASP A 753 -21.18 25.72 -2.08
CA ASP A 753 -19.72 25.64 -2.19
C ASP A 753 -19.15 24.42 -1.46
N THR A 754 -19.95 23.35 -1.31
CA THR A 754 -19.54 22.07 -0.71
C THR A 754 -19.49 20.95 -1.75
N CYS A 755 -18.49 20.08 -1.61
CA CYS A 755 -18.41 18.80 -2.30
C CYS A 755 -18.22 17.67 -1.29
N LEU A 756 -18.98 16.59 -1.45
CA LEU A 756 -18.78 15.35 -0.72
C LEU A 756 -18.21 14.28 -1.65
N PHE A 757 -17.15 13.60 -1.18
CA PHE A 757 -16.61 12.38 -1.78
C PHE A 757 -16.79 11.23 -0.80
N ALA A 758 -17.07 10.02 -1.31
CA ALA A 758 -17.02 8.81 -0.51
C ALA A 758 -16.41 7.66 -1.32
N ILE A 759 -15.57 6.84 -0.70
CA ILE A 759 -14.91 5.70 -1.33
C ILE A 759 -14.60 4.62 -0.27
N GLU A 760 -14.57 3.36 -0.71
CA GLU A 760 -14.03 2.26 0.10
C GLU A 760 -12.51 2.37 0.18
N ASP A 761 -11.90 1.97 1.30
CA ASP A 761 -10.46 1.93 1.46
C ASP A 761 -9.79 0.76 0.72
N ASP A 762 -10.50 -0.36 0.56
CA ASP A 762 -10.08 -1.52 -0.25
C ASP A 762 -11.30 -2.36 -0.73
N PRO A 763 -11.11 -3.41 -1.55
CA PRO A 763 -12.21 -4.23 -2.09
C PRO A 763 -12.48 -5.56 -1.33
N GLN A 764 -11.75 -5.89 -0.25
CA GLN A 764 -11.87 -7.09 0.61
C GLN A 764 -11.98 -8.40 -0.15
N ALA A 765 -11.13 -8.58 -1.16
CA ALA A 765 -11.10 -9.76 -2.02
C ALA A 765 -12.50 -10.12 -2.61
N GLY A 766 -13.39 -9.12 -2.73
CA GLY A 766 -14.76 -9.30 -3.21
C GLY A 766 -14.82 -9.62 -4.70
N TRP A 767 -16.01 -9.98 -5.17
CA TRP A 767 -16.23 -10.33 -6.56
C TRP A 767 -16.58 -9.12 -7.42
N ASP A 768 -15.97 -9.02 -8.59
CA ASP A 768 -16.30 -8.02 -9.60
C ASP A 768 -15.99 -8.59 -10.99
N HIS A 769 -16.86 -8.35 -11.95
CA HIS A 769 -16.70 -8.90 -13.30
C HIS A 769 -15.67 -8.15 -14.15
N VAL A 770 -15.22 -6.96 -13.73
CA VAL A 770 -14.24 -6.14 -14.46
C VAL A 770 -12.86 -6.26 -13.85
N SER A 771 -12.76 -6.12 -12.52
CA SER A 771 -11.48 -6.18 -11.81
C SER A 771 -11.67 -6.37 -10.31
N GLY A 772 -10.85 -7.23 -9.69
CA GLY A 772 -10.80 -7.37 -8.24
C GLY A 772 -10.41 -6.09 -7.49
N TYR A 773 -9.87 -5.07 -8.18
CA TYR A 773 -9.57 -3.76 -7.58
C TYR A 773 -10.72 -2.75 -7.69
N ARG A 774 -11.79 -3.07 -8.42
CA ARG A 774 -12.86 -2.12 -8.69
C ARG A 774 -13.77 -1.98 -7.47
N THR A 775 -14.11 -0.74 -7.12
CA THR A 775 -14.88 -0.39 -5.93
C THR A 775 -15.98 0.62 -6.23
N THR A 776 -16.81 0.93 -5.23
CA THR A 776 -17.78 2.02 -5.29
C THR A 776 -17.17 3.36 -4.91
N CYS A 777 -17.62 4.43 -5.55
CA CYS A 777 -17.27 5.80 -5.21
C CYS A 777 -18.46 6.72 -5.47
N TYR A 778 -18.64 7.72 -4.62
CA TYR A 778 -19.78 8.62 -4.64
C TYR A 778 -19.32 10.07 -4.62
N VAL A 779 -19.97 10.92 -5.41
CA VAL A 779 -19.75 12.37 -5.46
C VAL A 779 -21.09 13.08 -5.29
N ALA A 780 -21.19 13.97 -4.31
CA ALA A 780 -22.39 14.78 -4.09
C ALA A 780 -22.02 16.28 -3.95
N SER A 781 -22.50 17.09 -4.87
CA SER A 781 -22.30 18.54 -4.92
C SER A 781 -23.37 19.17 -5.80
N PRO A 782 -23.73 20.47 -5.65
CA PRO A 782 -24.58 21.15 -6.61
C PRO A 782 -24.06 21.02 -8.05
N TYR A 783 -22.74 20.97 -8.22
CA TYR A 783 -22.07 20.87 -9.52
C TYR A 783 -21.97 19.43 -10.03
N ALA A 784 -22.28 18.44 -9.21
CA ALA A 784 -22.18 17.02 -9.56
C ALA A 784 -23.54 16.41 -9.96
N ARG A 785 -24.62 17.19 -10.05
CA ARG A 785 -25.98 16.76 -10.46
C ARG A 785 -26.11 16.50 -11.97
N LEU A 786 -25.26 15.62 -12.49
CA LEU A 786 -25.12 15.32 -13.91
C LEU A 786 -26.16 14.32 -14.44
N ARG A 787 -26.67 13.45 -13.56
CA ARG A 787 -27.60 12.35 -13.85
C ARG A 787 -27.11 11.46 -15.01
N LYS A 788 -25.80 11.21 -15.04
CA LYS A 788 -25.12 10.39 -16.06
C LYS A 788 -24.11 9.42 -15.43
N THR A 789 -23.75 8.40 -16.19
CA THR A 789 -22.63 7.52 -15.87
C THR A 789 -21.30 8.18 -16.28
N VAL A 790 -20.30 8.09 -15.40
CA VAL A 790 -18.92 8.54 -15.62
C VAL A 790 -18.02 7.31 -15.59
N SER A 791 -17.46 6.97 -16.75
CA SER A 791 -16.62 5.78 -16.95
C SER A 791 -15.13 6.08 -17.05
N THR A 792 -14.71 7.29 -16.69
CA THR A 792 -13.30 7.68 -16.57
C THR A 792 -12.65 6.86 -15.44
N PRO A 793 -11.46 6.26 -15.65
CA PRO A 793 -10.83 5.40 -14.66
C PRO A 793 -10.25 6.24 -13.50
N TYR A 794 -10.93 6.25 -12.36
CA TYR A 794 -10.50 6.95 -11.15
C TYR A 794 -9.97 5.99 -10.07
N ASN A 795 -9.29 6.53 -9.08
CA ASN A 795 -8.67 5.79 -7.96
C ASN A 795 -8.42 6.70 -6.75
N HIS A 796 -7.87 6.16 -5.65
CA HIS A 796 -7.57 6.94 -4.45
C HIS A 796 -6.71 8.19 -4.73
N PRO A 797 -5.56 8.11 -5.44
CA PRO A 797 -4.78 9.30 -5.78
C PRO A 797 -5.55 10.34 -6.61
N GLY A 798 -6.41 9.92 -7.54
CA GLY A 798 -7.23 10.83 -8.35
C GLY A 798 -8.27 11.59 -7.54
N LEU A 799 -8.89 10.91 -6.56
CA LEU A 799 -9.79 11.54 -5.60
C LEU A 799 -9.04 12.55 -4.73
N LEU A 800 -7.93 12.16 -4.10
CA LEU A 800 -7.12 13.06 -3.28
C LEU A 800 -6.61 14.26 -4.09
N ARG A 801 -6.14 14.04 -5.32
CA ARG A 801 -5.71 15.10 -6.22
C ARG A 801 -6.84 16.10 -6.52
N THR A 802 -8.08 15.63 -6.57
CA THR A 802 -9.26 16.50 -6.75
C THR A 802 -9.50 17.35 -5.51
N ILE A 803 -9.42 16.76 -4.32
CA ILE A 803 -9.54 17.48 -3.04
C ILE A 803 -8.46 18.56 -2.94
N GLU A 804 -7.21 18.21 -3.26
CA GLU A 804 -6.10 19.15 -3.25
C GLU A 804 -6.37 20.37 -4.14
N LEU A 805 -6.75 20.13 -5.40
CA LEU A 805 -7.04 21.20 -6.35
C LEU A 805 -8.20 22.08 -5.87
N MET A 806 -9.29 21.48 -5.35
CA MET A 806 -10.42 22.22 -4.80
C MET A 806 -10.03 23.13 -3.63
N LEU A 807 -9.08 22.69 -2.79
CA LEU A 807 -8.64 23.40 -1.59
C LEU A 807 -7.36 24.22 -1.80
N GLY A 808 -6.84 24.27 -3.04
CA GLY A 808 -5.62 24.99 -3.38
C GLY A 808 -4.33 24.38 -2.83
N LEU A 809 -4.34 23.10 -2.46
CA LEU A 809 -3.19 22.38 -1.95
C LEU A 809 -2.29 21.86 -3.10
N PRO A 810 -0.96 21.90 -2.96
CA PRO A 810 -0.06 21.17 -3.84
C PRO A 810 -0.15 19.65 -3.56
N PRO A 811 0.28 18.80 -4.52
CA PRO A 811 0.33 17.35 -4.32
C PRO A 811 1.26 16.95 -3.17
N MET A 812 0.94 15.86 -2.47
CA MET A 812 1.78 15.33 -1.40
C MET A 812 3.00 14.57 -1.93
N ASN A 813 2.83 13.84 -3.02
CA ASN A 813 3.86 12.96 -3.55
C ASN A 813 3.72 12.77 -5.08
N GLN A 814 4.44 11.80 -5.65
CA GLN A 814 4.41 11.54 -7.08
C GLN A 814 3.07 10.94 -7.53
N MET A 815 2.37 10.20 -6.66
CA MET A 815 1.17 9.44 -7.04
C MET A 815 -0.04 10.35 -7.25
N ASP A 816 -0.31 11.29 -6.34
CA ASP A 816 -1.36 12.30 -6.50
C ASP A 816 -0.99 13.34 -7.58
N ALA A 817 0.29 13.74 -7.68
CA ALA A 817 0.76 14.65 -8.73
C ALA A 817 0.54 14.11 -10.16
N THR A 818 0.65 12.80 -10.35
CA THR A 818 0.47 12.14 -11.65
C THR A 818 -0.95 11.62 -11.89
N ALA A 819 -1.83 11.74 -10.91
CA ALA A 819 -3.20 11.22 -10.97
C ALA A 819 -4.09 11.99 -11.96
N VAL A 820 -5.25 11.40 -12.28
CA VAL A 820 -6.32 12.07 -13.02
C VAL A 820 -7.30 12.70 -12.03
N PRO A 821 -7.43 14.04 -11.98
CA PRO A 821 -8.48 14.66 -11.18
C PRO A 821 -9.87 14.31 -11.73
N MET A 822 -10.87 14.27 -10.85
CA MET A 822 -12.24 13.83 -11.13
C MET A 822 -13.08 14.90 -11.84
N THR A 823 -12.51 15.60 -12.83
CA THR A 823 -13.16 16.73 -13.52
C THR A 823 -14.46 16.33 -14.23
N ASP A 824 -14.57 15.10 -14.74
CA ASP A 824 -15.75 14.64 -15.49
C ASP A 824 -17.00 14.45 -14.59
N CYS A 825 -16.81 14.47 -13.27
CA CYS A 825 -17.86 14.40 -12.26
C CYS A 825 -18.56 15.74 -12.01
N PHE A 826 -18.15 16.83 -12.69
CA PHE A 826 -18.67 18.17 -12.42
C PHE A 826 -19.09 18.92 -13.70
N GLY A 827 -20.19 19.66 -13.60
CA GLY A 827 -20.61 20.69 -14.57
C GLY A 827 -20.25 22.10 -14.09
N SER A 828 -20.54 23.11 -14.91
CA SER A 828 -20.31 24.52 -14.55
C SER A 828 -21.46 25.17 -13.78
N GLU A 829 -22.69 24.69 -13.99
CA GLU A 829 -23.90 25.27 -13.38
C GLU A 829 -24.30 24.48 -12.12
N PRO A 830 -24.50 25.15 -10.97
CA PRO A 830 -24.93 24.48 -9.75
C PRO A 830 -26.44 24.20 -9.75
N ASP A 831 -26.84 22.98 -9.40
CA ASP A 831 -28.21 22.64 -9.01
C ASP A 831 -28.31 22.56 -7.48
N LEU A 832 -28.87 23.62 -6.88
CA LEU A 832 -29.01 23.79 -5.43
C LEU A 832 -30.18 23.01 -4.84
N THR A 833 -30.87 22.16 -5.61
CA THR A 833 -31.97 21.34 -5.10
C THR A 833 -31.47 20.48 -3.92
N PRO A 834 -32.09 20.58 -2.73
CA PRO A 834 -31.70 19.76 -1.59
C PRO A 834 -31.91 18.27 -1.89
N PHE A 835 -30.98 17.44 -1.42
CA PHE A 835 -31.16 16.00 -1.39
C PHE A 835 -32.02 15.62 -0.18
N THR A 836 -33.06 14.84 -0.41
CA THR A 836 -33.86 14.23 0.66
C THR A 836 -33.44 12.77 0.79
N ALA A 837 -32.97 12.35 1.96
CA ALA A 837 -32.67 10.95 2.23
C ALA A 837 -33.96 10.13 2.26
N VAL A 838 -33.85 8.85 1.96
CA VAL A 838 -34.96 7.90 2.03
C VAL A 838 -34.78 6.98 3.24
N PRO A 839 -35.87 6.57 3.90
CA PRO A 839 -35.78 5.63 5.01
C PRO A 839 -35.13 4.31 4.58
N ASN A 840 -34.36 3.71 5.48
CA ASN A 840 -33.88 2.34 5.33
C ASN A 840 -35.07 1.38 5.14
N ARG A 841 -34.92 0.43 4.23
CA ARG A 841 -35.95 -0.59 3.96
C ARG A 841 -35.68 -1.90 4.71
N THR A 842 -34.45 -2.09 5.18
CA THR A 842 -34.04 -3.17 6.08
C THR A 842 -34.02 -2.63 7.51
N PRO A 843 -34.71 -3.26 8.47
CA PRO A 843 -34.68 -2.83 9.87
C PRO A 843 -33.27 -2.90 10.47
N LEU A 844 -32.84 -1.84 11.16
CA LEU A 844 -31.48 -1.75 11.73
C LEU A 844 -31.32 -2.57 13.01
N ASP A 845 -32.43 -2.92 13.66
CA ASP A 845 -32.52 -3.80 14.81
C ASP A 845 -32.64 -5.28 14.43
N GLN A 846 -32.60 -5.61 13.14
CA GLN A 846 -32.65 -6.99 12.68
C GLN A 846 -31.33 -7.72 12.99
N THR A 847 -31.38 -8.63 13.96
CA THR A 847 -30.23 -9.43 14.40
C THR A 847 -30.23 -10.86 13.86
N ASN A 848 -29.04 -11.44 13.73
CA ASN A 848 -28.89 -12.85 13.40
C ASN A 848 -29.37 -13.70 14.60
N PRO A 849 -30.09 -14.81 14.36
CA PRO A 849 -30.38 -15.75 15.42
C PRO A 849 -29.07 -16.36 15.96
N PRO A 850 -29.02 -16.77 17.25
CA PRO A 850 -27.94 -17.61 17.75
C PRO A 850 -27.73 -18.84 16.84
N ALA A 851 -26.48 -19.25 16.60
CA ALA A 851 -26.18 -20.33 15.66
C ALA A 851 -27.02 -21.60 15.91
N ALA A 852 -27.18 -22.01 17.19
CA ALA A 852 -27.98 -23.16 17.60
C ALA A 852 -29.47 -23.10 17.17
N LYS A 853 -30.00 -21.91 16.86
CA LYS A 853 -31.38 -21.69 16.39
C LYS A 853 -31.50 -21.62 14.87
N VAL A 854 -30.39 -21.68 14.12
CA VAL A 854 -30.41 -21.68 12.65
C VAL A 854 -30.80 -23.06 12.15
N ALA A 855 -31.96 -23.17 11.49
CA ALA A 855 -32.51 -24.45 11.03
C ALA A 855 -31.69 -25.07 9.87
N ASP A 856 -31.28 -24.25 8.90
CA ASP A 856 -30.46 -24.67 7.77
C ASP A 856 -29.03 -25.01 8.25
N ALA A 857 -28.57 -26.23 7.98
CA ALA A 857 -27.28 -26.71 8.48
C ALA A 857 -26.07 -25.94 7.91
N ARG A 858 -26.15 -25.45 6.67
CA ARG A 858 -25.06 -24.69 6.04
C ARG A 858 -24.99 -23.29 6.62
N LEU A 859 -26.13 -22.62 6.76
CA LEU A 859 -26.19 -21.30 7.42
C LEU A 859 -25.83 -21.39 8.90
N ARG A 860 -26.12 -22.52 9.57
CA ARG A 860 -25.67 -22.76 10.94
C ARG A 860 -24.15 -22.79 11.02
N LYS A 861 -23.49 -23.53 10.12
CA LYS A 861 -22.02 -23.55 10.04
C LYS A 861 -21.44 -22.16 9.78
N ASP A 862 -22.09 -21.36 8.93
CA ASP A 862 -21.69 -19.96 8.68
C ASP A 862 -21.82 -19.08 9.94
N ALA A 863 -22.87 -19.26 10.73
CA ALA A 863 -23.06 -18.56 12.00
C ALA A 863 -22.01 -18.98 13.04
N GLU A 864 -21.73 -20.28 13.19
CA GLU A 864 -20.67 -20.82 14.06
C GLU A 864 -19.28 -20.30 13.64
N MET A 865 -19.02 -20.27 12.32
CA MET A 865 -17.78 -19.71 11.78
C MET A 865 -17.67 -18.23 12.08
N SER A 866 -18.74 -17.46 11.83
CA SER A 866 -18.78 -16.02 12.13
C SER A 866 -18.51 -15.73 13.62
N GLU A 867 -19.01 -16.56 14.54
CA GLU A 867 -18.73 -16.46 15.98
C GLU A 867 -17.24 -16.68 16.31
N ALA A 868 -16.52 -17.45 15.49
CA ALA A 868 -15.09 -17.70 15.63
C ALA A 868 -14.18 -16.68 14.91
N LEU A 869 -14.71 -15.91 13.95
CA LEU A 869 -13.95 -14.90 13.21
C LEU A 869 -13.59 -13.69 14.09
N ASN A 870 -12.36 -13.18 13.95
CA ASN A 870 -11.96 -11.92 14.58
C ASN A 870 -12.46 -10.73 13.77
N LEU A 871 -13.69 -10.31 14.08
CA LEU A 871 -14.36 -9.14 13.47
C LEU A 871 -14.42 -7.94 14.45
N ALA A 872 -13.65 -8.00 15.55
CA ALA A 872 -13.49 -6.89 16.48
C ALA A 872 -12.39 -5.92 16.03
N GLU A 873 -11.49 -6.38 15.16
CA GLU A 873 -10.43 -5.62 14.53
C GLU A 873 -10.58 -5.74 13.01
N VAL A 874 -10.19 -4.69 12.26
CA VAL A 874 -10.36 -4.58 10.80
C VAL A 874 -9.66 -5.73 10.08
N ASP A 875 -10.36 -6.38 9.14
CA ASP A 875 -9.77 -7.35 8.19
C ASP A 875 -8.98 -8.52 8.81
N ARG A 876 -9.25 -8.87 10.07
CA ARG A 876 -8.58 -10.01 10.74
C ARG A 876 -9.29 -11.34 10.56
N CYS A 877 -10.31 -11.38 9.71
CA CYS A 877 -10.96 -12.61 9.26
C CYS A 877 -10.45 -13.03 7.87
N PRO A 878 -10.47 -14.33 7.52
CA PRO A 878 -10.28 -14.76 6.14
C PRO A 878 -11.39 -14.18 5.25
N GLU A 879 -11.02 -13.27 4.35
CA GLU A 879 -11.98 -12.47 3.57
C GLU A 879 -12.83 -13.31 2.61
N ASP A 880 -12.28 -14.34 1.95
CA ASP A 880 -13.10 -15.23 1.09
C ASP A 880 -14.13 -16.00 1.91
N VAL A 881 -13.76 -16.45 3.12
CA VAL A 881 -14.71 -17.10 4.05
C VAL A 881 -15.83 -16.13 4.42
N LEU A 882 -15.49 -14.88 4.76
CA LEU A 882 -16.50 -13.85 5.03
C LEU A 882 -17.39 -13.60 3.80
N ASN A 883 -16.81 -13.41 2.62
CA ASN A 883 -17.51 -13.21 1.35
C ASN A 883 -18.47 -14.37 1.01
N GLN A 884 -18.05 -15.61 1.26
CA GLN A 884 -18.89 -16.79 1.13
C GLN A 884 -20.07 -16.81 2.12
N ILE A 885 -19.84 -16.41 3.37
CA ILE A 885 -20.88 -16.25 4.39
C ILE A 885 -21.88 -15.17 3.94
N LEU A 886 -21.39 -14.02 3.49
CA LEU A 886 -22.22 -12.91 3.01
C LEU A 886 -23.06 -13.31 1.80
N TRP A 887 -22.48 -14.01 0.83
CA TRP A 887 -23.21 -14.53 -0.32
C TRP A 887 -24.38 -15.42 0.11
N ARG A 888 -24.15 -16.38 1.01
CA ARG A 888 -25.19 -17.30 1.48
C ARG A 888 -26.22 -16.61 2.36
N ALA A 889 -25.82 -15.62 3.15
CA ALA A 889 -26.74 -14.79 3.92
C ALA A 889 -27.70 -13.99 3.01
N MET A 890 -27.21 -13.51 1.86
CA MET A 890 -27.98 -12.64 0.97
C MET A 890 -28.73 -13.39 -0.15
N LYS A 891 -28.18 -14.49 -0.67
CA LYS A 891 -28.77 -15.29 -1.77
C LYS A 891 -29.40 -16.61 -1.30
N GLY A 892 -29.16 -17.02 -0.06
CA GLY A 892 -29.61 -18.30 0.51
C GLY A 892 -28.60 -19.44 0.35
N SER A 893 -28.73 -20.49 1.18
CA SER A 893 -27.82 -21.64 1.24
C SER A 893 -27.75 -22.49 -0.04
N GLY A 894 -28.81 -22.45 -0.86
CA GLY A 894 -28.92 -23.15 -2.14
C GLY A 894 -28.35 -22.39 -3.34
N ALA A 895 -28.00 -21.10 -3.20
CA ALA A 895 -27.41 -20.34 -4.28
C ALA A 895 -25.94 -20.73 -4.48
N PRO A 896 -25.50 -21.07 -5.71
CA PRO A 896 -24.10 -21.36 -5.97
C PRO A 896 -23.26 -20.09 -5.77
N TYR A 897 -22.14 -20.21 -5.06
CA TYR A 897 -21.16 -19.13 -4.95
C TYR A 897 -20.58 -18.81 -6.34
N PRO A 898 -20.33 -17.54 -6.70
CA PRO A 898 -19.90 -17.15 -8.03
C PRO A 898 -18.41 -17.45 -8.26
N VAL A 899 -18.03 -18.73 -8.23
CA VAL A 899 -16.67 -19.23 -8.51
C VAL A 899 -16.15 -18.91 -9.91
N TRP A 900 -17.03 -18.39 -10.78
CA TRP A 900 -16.69 -17.88 -12.09
C TRP A 900 -16.17 -16.43 -12.04
N ALA A 901 -16.53 -15.65 -11.01
CA ALA A 901 -16.11 -14.26 -10.83
C ALA A 901 -14.92 -14.12 -9.86
N VAL A 902 -14.63 -15.16 -9.07
CA VAL A 902 -13.58 -15.15 -8.04
C VAL A 902 -12.68 -16.38 -8.19
N LYS A 903 -11.38 -16.24 -7.92
CA LYS A 903 -10.51 -17.37 -7.59
C LYS A 903 -10.62 -17.63 -6.07
N PRO A 904 -11.16 -18.78 -5.62
CA PRO A 904 -11.11 -19.15 -4.20
C PRO A 904 -9.66 -19.25 -3.74
N SER A 905 -9.34 -18.84 -2.51
CA SER A 905 -8.03 -19.08 -1.91
C SER A 905 -7.77 -20.57 -1.77
N GLU A 906 -6.56 -21.02 -2.13
CA GLU A 906 -6.14 -22.43 -2.00
C GLU A 906 -5.92 -22.83 -0.52
N ASP A 907 -5.85 -21.87 0.41
CA ASP A 907 -5.62 -22.09 1.84
C ASP A 907 -6.88 -22.46 2.65
N ASP A 908 -8.05 -22.61 2.01
CA ASP A 908 -9.36 -22.77 2.68
C ASP A 908 -9.94 -24.19 2.63
N ASP A 909 -9.18 -25.19 2.18
CA ASP A 909 -9.62 -26.60 2.09
C ASP A 909 -9.42 -27.43 3.38
N ASP A 910 -8.97 -26.83 4.50
CA ASP A 910 -8.76 -27.52 5.80
C ASP A 910 -9.77 -27.14 6.90
#